data_AF-A0A8C3G374-F1
#
_entry.id   AF-A0A8C3G374-F1
#
_cell.length_a   1.000
_cell.length_b   1.000
_cell.length_c   1.000
_cell.angle_alpha   90.00
_cell.angle_beta   90.00
_cell.angle_gamma   90.00
#
_symmetry.space_group_name_H-M   'P 1'
#
loop_
_entity.id
_entity.type
_entity.pdbx_description
1 polymer ?
#
loop_
_entity_poly.entity_id
_entity_poly.type
_entity_poly.pdbx_seq_one_letter_code
_entity_poly.pdbx_strand_id
1 'polypeptide(L)'
;MSQVEKKAGLLRRTSSSKKPLKEKVVLMYDEIFAKEDPAKNNPRFWDELFLMKVNLEYLESKLESVDGEEVQRIQDNINSLFHHCVQALGEEHQIKVVNALQTLCALFRGVHQKNKSASGFDIINMLMGFDKAEQRMKDLMERLDSLLCGDGSESLKSLCLKLLLCLVTVTDNISQNTILEYVMINSIFEAILQILSDVSSRGQHGYDAVVLLALLVNYRKYESVNPYIVKLSIVDDEPTLDGMGMVVHHALTEYNRQYKDKEEENQGGFFSTLTSMVGSMFIADADEKLSVQTNEAILLALYEAVHLNRNFITVLAQSHPEMDIPTTPTTPTPTTPTTPLGTTPPSLDMMNNPELPLDPNLQTSNLLITFLKYASIVMQDTKDEHRLNSARLCLIILTCIAEDQYADAFLHDDNMNFRVNLHRMPMRHRKKAVDKNIPSRPLVCAVLDLMVEFIVTHMMKDFPMDLYLRCVQIIHKLLCYQKKCRIRLHYTWRELWSALINLLKFLLSNETTLLAKHNIFQLALLVVNLFNMFITYGDTFLPTSNSYDELYYEIVRMHQVFDNLYCMVLRVSTNTGQWKEAASKVTHALVNVRAIVNHFNPKIESYAAVNHISQLSEEQVLEVVRSNYDTLTLKLQDGLDQFERYSEQPKEAAFFKELVRSISLNVRKNVSLNTLSQDVLLKEFSTIS
;
A
#
# COMPACT_ATOMS: atom_id res chain seq x y z
N MET A 1 -56.51 -10.45 69.03
CA MET A 1 -55.47 -10.93 68.09
C MET A 1 -54.83 -9.70 67.49
N SER A 2 -53.65 -9.27 67.98
CA SER A 2 -52.36 -9.33 67.25
C SER A 2 -52.43 -8.58 65.90
N GLN A 3 -51.66 -7.55 65.53
CA GLN A 3 -50.36 -7.05 65.96
C GLN A 3 -50.24 -5.54 65.62
N VAL A 4 -49.78 -4.76 66.59
CA VAL A 4 -48.84 -3.61 66.54
C VAL A 4 -48.71 -2.78 65.24
N GLU A 5 -49.32 -1.60 65.23
CA GLU A 5 -48.83 -0.42 64.46
C GLU A 5 -47.86 0.40 65.35
N LYS A 6 -46.62 0.59 64.88
CA LYS A 6 -45.60 1.41 65.56
C LYS A 6 -45.62 2.85 65.01
N LYS A 7 -45.73 3.79 65.95
CA LYS A 7 -45.60 5.24 65.81
C LYS A 7 -44.48 5.68 64.86
N ALA A 8 -44.83 6.56 63.91
CA ALA A 8 -43.91 7.33 63.11
C ALA A 8 -43.15 8.34 63.99
N GLY A 9 -41.84 8.16 64.10
CA GLY A 9 -40.91 9.13 64.68
C GLY A 9 -40.36 10.07 63.62
N LEU A 10 -40.35 11.37 63.93
CA LEU A 10 -39.62 12.41 63.19
C LEU A 10 -38.14 12.02 63.07
N LEU A 11 -37.65 11.84 61.85
CA LEU A 11 -36.23 11.87 61.54
C LEU A 11 -35.93 12.88 60.43
N ARG A 12 -35.12 13.85 60.84
CA ARG A 12 -34.46 14.93 60.12
C ARG A 12 -33.84 14.41 58.82
N ARG A 13 -34.21 14.99 57.67
CA ARG A 13 -33.53 14.79 56.38
C ARG A 13 -32.06 15.22 56.51
N THR A 14 -31.14 14.27 56.52
CA THR A 14 -29.71 14.53 56.34
C THR A 14 -29.42 14.72 54.86
N SER A 15 -29.04 15.94 54.49
CA SER A 15 -28.46 16.27 53.20
C SER A 15 -27.14 15.53 53.01
N SER A 16 -27.10 14.59 52.07
CA SER A 16 -25.86 13.96 51.64
C SER A 16 -25.86 13.70 50.13
N SER A 17 -25.99 14.77 49.33
CA SER A 17 -25.43 14.76 47.98
C SER A 17 -23.98 15.26 48.06
N LYS A 18 -23.06 14.39 48.47
CA LYS A 18 -21.65 14.64 48.17
C LYS A 18 -21.52 14.65 46.65
N LYS A 19 -21.42 15.84 46.05
CA LYS A 19 -21.04 15.97 44.64
C LYS A 19 -19.75 15.15 44.44
N PRO A 20 -19.66 14.32 43.39
CA PRO A 20 -18.43 13.59 43.11
C PRO A 20 -17.27 14.58 43.01
N LEU A 21 -16.12 14.23 43.61
CA LEU A 21 -14.89 15.02 43.50
C LEU A 21 -14.50 15.06 42.01
N LYS A 22 -14.60 16.25 41.39
CA LYS A 22 -14.14 16.48 40.02
C LYS A 22 -12.68 16.91 40.06
N GLU A 23 -11.89 16.44 39.09
CA GLU A 23 -10.52 16.91 38.88
C GLU A 23 -10.52 18.42 38.59
N LYS A 24 -9.48 19.14 39.02
CA LYS A 24 -9.39 20.60 38.81
C LYS A 24 -9.45 20.97 37.31
N VAL A 25 -8.81 20.19 36.45
CA VAL A 25 -8.84 20.39 35.00
C VAL A 25 -10.25 20.28 34.42
N VAL A 26 -11.06 19.34 34.94
CA VAL A 26 -12.46 19.17 34.53
C VAL A 26 -13.30 20.38 34.94
N LEU A 27 -13.04 20.96 36.12
CA LEU A 27 -13.72 22.17 36.56
C LEU A 27 -13.35 23.38 35.69
N MET A 28 -12.07 23.51 35.31
CA MET A 28 -11.63 24.59 34.42
C MET A 28 -12.19 24.43 33.01
N TYR A 29 -12.33 23.19 32.50
CA TYR A 29 -13.09 22.95 31.27
C TYR A 29 -14.55 23.38 31.42
N ASP A 30 -15.23 23.01 32.51
CA ASP A 30 -16.61 23.45 32.76
C ASP A 30 -16.76 24.98 32.76
N GLU A 31 -15.76 25.74 33.22
CA GLU A 31 -15.70 27.21 33.14
C GLU A 31 -15.54 27.72 31.69
N ILE A 32 -14.73 27.07 30.86
CA ILE A 32 -14.62 27.40 29.42
C ILE A 32 -15.95 27.16 28.69
N PHE A 33 -16.65 26.07 29.03
CA PHE A 33 -17.97 25.74 28.48
C PHE A 33 -19.12 26.50 29.17
N ALA A 34 -18.83 27.47 30.05
CA ALA A 34 -19.82 28.38 30.61
C ALA A 34 -20.02 29.62 29.74
N LYS A 35 -21.05 30.42 30.05
CA LYS A 35 -21.38 31.66 29.29
C LYS A 35 -20.43 32.83 29.55
N GLU A 36 -19.70 32.81 30.66
CA GLU A 36 -18.81 33.89 31.04
C GLU A 36 -17.39 33.58 30.58
N ASP A 37 -16.62 34.62 30.25
CA ASP A 37 -15.20 34.49 29.96
C ASP A 37 -14.46 34.06 31.24
N PRO A 38 -13.81 32.87 31.25
CA PRO A 38 -13.12 32.35 32.43
C PRO A 38 -11.94 33.24 32.86
N ALA A 39 -11.31 33.95 31.93
CA ALA A 39 -10.16 34.82 32.22
C ALA A 39 -10.57 36.16 32.85
N LYS A 40 -11.85 36.54 32.76
CA LYS A 40 -12.35 37.82 33.28
C LYS A 40 -12.17 37.98 34.79
N ASN A 41 -12.36 36.88 35.53
CA ASN A 41 -12.23 36.85 36.99
C ASN A 41 -10.88 36.26 37.46
N ASN A 42 -10.17 35.56 36.58
CA ASN A 42 -8.86 34.98 36.86
C ASN A 42 -7.87 35.23 35.69
N PRO A 43 -7.04 36.28 35.76
CA PRO A 43 -6.08 36.58 34.69
C PRO A 43 -5.04 35.48 34.44
N ARG A 44 -4.81 34.57 35.40
CA ARG A 44 -3.87 33.45 35.29
C ARG A 44 -4.54 32.14 34.87
N PHE A 45 -5.81 32.19 34.47
CA PHE A 45 -6.60 31.01 34.13
C PHE A 45 -5.90 30.10 33.11
N TRP A 46 -5.40 30.67 32.00
CA TRP A 46 -4.75 29.90 30.94
C TRP A 46 -3.42 29.29 31.37
N ASP A 47 -2.62 30.03 32.14
CA ASP A 47 -1.36 29.52 32.71
C ASP A 47 -1.60 28.33 33.64
N GLU A 48 -2.63 28.41 34.49
CA GLU A 48 -3.01 27.30 35.37
C GLU A 48 -3.54 26.09 34.57
N LEU A 49 -4.30 26.34 33.50
CA LEU A 49 -4.86 25.29 32.67
C LEU A 49 -3.75 24.46 32.01
N PHE A 50 -2.77 25.11 31.37
CA PHE A 50 -1.71 24.42 30.63
C PHE A 50 -0.67 23.76 31.52
N LEU A 51 -0.65 24.03 32.83
CA LEU A 51 0.15 23.27 33.80
C LEU A 51 -0.51 21.96 34.22
N MET A 52 -1.82 21.80 34.00
CA MET A 52 -2.56 20.60 34.39
C MET A 52 -2.58 19.56 33.28
N LYS A 53 -2.56 18.28 33.69
CA LYS A 53 -2.71 17.14 32.78
C LYS A 53 -4.04 17.23 32.05
N VAL A 54 -3.99 17.12 30.72
CA VAL A 54 -5.17 17.17 29.86
C VAL A 54 -6.05 15.94 30.08
N ASN A 55 -7.33 16.17 30.36
CA ASN A 55 -8.36 15.12 30.32
C ASN A 55 -9.02 15.09 28.93
N LEU A 56 -8.41 14.33 28.01
CA LEU A 56 -8.82 14.26 26.59
C LEU A 56 -10.25 13.75 26.43
N GLU A 57 -10.59 12.66 27.11
CA GLU A 57 -11.90 12.00 27.03
C GLU A 57 -13.02 12.95 27.47
N TYR A 58 -12.80 13.70 28.56
CA TYR A 58 -13.76 14.69 29.03
C TYR A 58 -13.95 15.81 28.02
N LEU A 59 -12.86 16.38 27.50
CA LEU A 59 -12.92 17.52 26.58
C LEU A 59 -13.59 17.16 25.25
N GLU A 60 -13.23 16.01 24.67
CA GLU A 60 -13.85 15.49 23.44
C GLU A 60 -15.36 15.22 23.66
N SER A 61 -15.71 14.48 24.72
CA SER A 61 -17.11 14.17 25.05
C SER A 61 -17.93 15.43 25.33
N LYS A 62 -17.32 16.42 25.99
CA LYS A 62 -18.00 17.68 26.29
C LYS A 62 -18.31 18.44 25.01
N LEU A 63 -17.35 18.56 24.08
CA LEU A 63 -17.56 19.20 22.77
C LEU A 63 -18.63 18.51 21.93
N GLU A 64 -18.65 17.18 21.94
CA GLU A 64 -19.69 16.38 21.26
C GLU A 64 -21.08 16.65 21.86
N SER A 65 -21.17 16.79 23.20
CA SER A 65 -22.44 16.97 23.92
C SER A 65 -23.07 18.36 23.80
N VAL A 66 -22.31 19.40 23.44
CA VAL A 66 -22.85 20.77 23.35
C VAL A 66 -23.86 20.84 22.20
N ASP A 67 -24.99 21.52 22.37
CA ASP A 67 -25.98 21.71 21.30
C ASP A 67 -25.65 22.94 20.41
N GLY A 68 -26.42 23.19 19.34
CA GLY A 68 -26.15 24.27 18.39
C GLY A 68 -26.30 25.69 18.96
N GLU A 69 -27.24 25.91 19.89
CA GLU A 69 -27.46 27.22 20.51
C GLU A 69 -26.46 27.52 21.63
N GLU A 70 -25.99 26.49 22.33
CA GLU A 70 -24.90 26.60 23.30
C GLU A 70 -23.57 26.87 22.62
N VAL A 71 -23.30 26.27 21.45
CA VAL A 71 -22.07 26.54 20.66
C VAL A 71 -21.89 28.02 20.38
N GLN A 72 -22.92 28.70 19.87
CA GLN A 72 -22.82 30.14 19.58
C GLN A 72 -22.50 30.96 20.83
N ARG A 73 -22.94 30.50 22.02
CA ARG A 73 -22.72 31.19 23.29
C ARG A 73 -21.33 30.93 23.89
N ILE A 74 -20.71 29.81 23.57
CA ILE A 74 -19.36 29.44 24.05
C ILE A 74 -18.28 29.60 22.97
N GLN A 75 -18.66 29.98 21.75
CA GLN A 75 -17.76 30.06 20.60
C GLN A 75 -16.56 30.96 20.87
N ASP A 76 -16.77 32.12 21.50
CA ASP A 76 -15.69 33.04 21.87
C ASP A 76 -14.72 32.43 22.88
N ASN A 77 -15.22 31.60 23.81
CA ASN A 77 -14.39 30.87 24.77
C ASN A 77 -13.58 29.76 24.09
N ILE A 78 -14.17 29.01 23.15
CA ILE A 78 -13.45 28.01 22.34
C ILE A 78 -12.38 28.69 21.48
N ASN A 79 -12.74 29.80 20.83
CA ASN A 79 -11.83 30.61 20.05
C ASN A 79 -10.67 31.14 20.90
N SER A 80 -10.91 31.48 22.16
CA SER A 80 -9.89 31.94 23.10
C SER A 80 -9.00 30.79 23.57
N LEU A 81 -9.59 29.63 23.87
CA LEU A 81 -8.85 28.41 24.20
C LEU A 81 -7.90 28.03 23.05
N PHE A 82 -8.38 28.00 21.80
CA PHE A 82 -7.53 27.71 20.64
C PHE A 82 -6.37 28.71 20.54
N HIS A 83 -6.65 30.01 20.66
CA HIS A 83 -5.64 31.05 20.58
C HIS A 83 -4.56 30.91 21.65
N HIS A 84 -4.96 30.69 22.90
CA HIS A 84 -4.01 30.51 24.00
C HIS A 84 -3.23 29.20 23.89
N CYS A 85 -3.82 28.13 23.31
CA CYS A 85 -3.06 26.94 22.98
C CYS A 85 -1.94 27.26 21.98
N VAL A 86 -2.24 27.99 20.90
CA VAL A 86 -1.24 28.39 19.88
C VAL A 86 -0.14 29.26 20.50
N GLN A 87 -0.49 30.18 21.40
CA GLN A 87 0.50 31.00 22.12
C GLN A 87 1.40 30.14 23.02
N ALA A 88 0.82 29.19 23.76
CA ALA A 88 1.54 28.29 24.65
C ALA A 88 2.56 27.39 23.93
N LEU A 89 2.38 27.15 22.62
CA LEU A 89 3.38 26.43 21.81
C LEU A 89 4.71 27.16 21.66
N GLY A 90 4.73 28.49 21.87
CA GLY A 90 5.94 29.30 21.83
C GLY A 90 6.61 29.48 23.20
N GLU A 91 6.11 28.85 24.26
CA GLU A 91 6.70 28.96 25.59
C GLU A 91 7.87 28.01 25.81
N GLU A 92 8.82 28.41 26.65
CA GLU A 92 9.96 27.56 27.04
C GLU A 92 9.53 26.37 27.92
N HIS A 93 8.39 26.49 28.59
CA HIS A 93 7.92 25.48 29.54
C HIS A 93 7.30 24.27 28.82
N GLN A 94 8.10 23.24 28.61
CA GLN A 94 7.76 22.04 27.83
C GLN A 94 6.41 21.37 28.22
N ILE A 95 6.06 21.30 29.51
CA ILE A 95 4.77 20.73 29.95
C ILE A 95 3.58 21.53 29.39
N LYS A 96 3.68 22.86 29.34
CA LYS A 96 2.62 23.71 28.79
C LYS A 96 2.48 23.48 27.28
N VAL A 97 3.60 23.36 26.56
CA VAL A 97 3.63 23.03 25.13
C VAL A 97 2.94 21.69 24.88
N VAL A 98 3.29 20.65 25.63
CA VAL A 98 2.65 19.31 25.52
C VAL A 98 1.15 19.40 25.77
N ASN A 99 0.74 20.00 26.88
CA ASN A 99 -0.67 20.07 27.24
C ASN A 99 -1.47 20.92 26.25
N ALA A 100 -0.88 21.99 25.72
CA ALA A 100 -1.49 22.79 24.65
C ALA A 100 -1.66 21.98 23.36
N LEU A 101 -0.65 21.22 22.92
CA LEU A 101 -0.76 20.33 21.76
C LEU A 101 -1.84 19.25 21.95
N GLN A 102 -1.86 18.61 23.13
CA GLN A 102 -2.90 17.61 23.46
C GLN A 102 -4.30 18.23 23.45
N THR A 103 -4.44 19.44 23.98
CA THR A 103 -5.70 20.19 23.98
C THR A 103 -6.14 20.53 22.55
N LEU A 104 -5.22 20.98 21.68
CA LEU A 104 -5.51 21.23 20.26
C LEU A 104 -5.99 19.96 19.54
N CYS A 105 -5.35 18.82 19.79
CA CYS A 105 -5.79 17.53 19.23
C CYS A 105 -7.22 17.18 19.66
N ALA A 106 -7.55 17.34 20.95
CA ALA A 106 -8.90 17.12 21.47
C ALA A 106 -9.92 18.11 20.87
N LEU A 107 -9.55 19.37 20.65
CA LEU A 107 -10.41 20.35 19.97
C LEU A 107 -10.77 19.89 18.56
N PHE A 108 -9.78 19.54 17.72
CA PHE A 108 -10.05 19.08 16.35
C PHE A 108 -10.90 17.81 16.33
N ARG A 109 -10.65 16.86 17.24
CA ARG A 109 -11.42 15.60 17.34
C ARG A 109 -12.85 15.82 17.82
N GLY A 110 -13.02 16.58 18.90
CA GLY A 110 -14.34 16.86 19.47
C GLY A 110 -15.21 17.65 18.49
N VAL A 111 -14.64 18.62 17.78
CA VAL A 111 -15.37 19.38 16.75
C VAL A 111 -15.74 18.49 15.57
N HIS A 112 -14.86 17.60 15.11
CA HIS A 112 -15.20 16.62 14.07
C HIS A 112 -16.37 15.72 14.49
N GLN A 113 -16.33 15.13 15.69
CA GLN A 113 -17.36 14.21 16.18
C GLN A 113 -18.75 14.86 16.23
N LYS A 114 -18.79 16.13 16.60
CA LYS A 114 -20.00 16.96 16.59
C LYS A 114 -20.49 17.28 15.18
N ASN A 115 -19.57 17.61 14.28
CA ASN A 115 -19.84 18.14 12.95
C ASN A 115 -19.70 17.08 11.84
N LYS A 116 -20.11 15.82 12.10
CA LYS A 116 -20.03 14.72 11.12
C LYS A 116 -20.69 15.02 9.77
N SER A 117 -21.61 15.97 9.71
CA SER A 117 -22.29 16.42 8.49
C SER A 117 -22.03 17.88 8.11
N ALA A 118 -21.18 18.61 8.85
CA ALA A 118 -20.98 20.05 8.63
C ALA A 118 -19.84 20.32 7.63
N SER A 119 -19.85 21.50 7.04
CA SER A 119 -18.83 21.94 6.09
C SER A 119 -17.53 22.32 6.82
N GLY A 120 -16.38 22.29 6.13
CA GLY A 120 -15.11 22.73 6.72
C GLY A 120 -15.15 24.17 7.27
N PHE A 121 -16.03 25.03 6.74
CA PHE A 121 -16.26 26.38 7.23
C PHE A 121 -16.85 26.42 8.65
N ASP A 122 -17.71 25.45 9.00
CA ASP A 122 -18.31 25.36 10.33
C ASP A 122 -17.25 25.03 11.39
N ILE A 123 -16.26 24.21 11.02
CA ILE A 123 -15.11 23.85 11.86
C ILE A 123 -14.24 25.09 12.11
N ILE A 124 -13.90 25.84 11.06
CA ILE A 124 -13.12 27.08 11.17
C ILE A 124 -13.82 28.10 12.06
N ASN A 125 -15.11 28.32 11.84
CA ASN A 125 -15.88 29.29 12.61
C ASN A 125 -15.89 28.92 14.09
N MET A 126 -16.12 27.63 14.40
CA MET A 126 -16.19 27.13 15.78
C MET A 126 -14.86 27.19 16.54
N LEU A 127 -13.73 26.92 15.86
CA LEU A 127 -12.41 26.86 16.51
C LEU A 127 -11.70 28.20 16.55
N MET A 128 -11.84 29.02 15.50
CA MET A 128 -10.95 30.14 15.26
C MET A 128 -11.69 31.46 15.01
N GLY A 129 -12.93 31.38 14.51
CA GLY A 129 -13.69 32.52 13.98
C GLY A 129 -13.12 33.01 12.65
N PHE A 130 -13.98 33.40 11.70
CA PHE A 130 -13.53 33.77 10.35
C PHE A 130 -12.56 34.95 10.33
N ASP A 131 -12.81 35.99 11.13
CA ASP A 131 -12.03 37.23 11.11
C ASP A 131 -10.56 37.04 11.53
N LYS A 132 -10.28 36.02 12.34
CA LYS A 132 -8.94 35.75 12.91
C LYS A 132 -8.35 34.42 12.44
N ALA A 133 -9.06 33.66 11.59
CA ALA A 133 -8.66 32.33 11.17
C ALA A 133 -7.30 32.32 10.47
N GLU A 134 -7.10 33.24 9.52
CA GLU A 134 -5.86 33.32 8.74
C GLU A 134 -4.63 33.56 9.64
N GLN A 135 -4.67 34.59 10.50
CA GLN A 135 -3.57 34.89 11.41
C GLN A 135 -3.31 33.75 12.39
N ARG A 136 -4.36 33.17 12.99
CA ARG A 136 -4.21 32.09 13.97
C ARG A 136 -3.69 30.80 13.34
N MET A 137 -4.07 30.50 12.10
CA MET A 137 -3.54 29.36 11.36
C MET A 137 -2.09 29.57 10.95
N LYS A 138 -1.74 30.78 10.52
CA LYS A 138 -0.36 31.16 10.25
C LYS A 138 0.51 30.95 11.49
N ASP A 139 0.09 31.53 12.62
CA ASP A 139 0.80 31.36 13.90
C ASP A 139 0.93 29.88 14.27
N LEU A 140 -0.14 29.08 14.14
CA LEU A 140 -0.08 27.65 14.44
C LEU A 140 0.93 26.93 13.53
N MET A 141 0.91 27.17 12.22
CA MET A 141 1.83 26.52 11.29
C MET A 141 3.30 26.92 11.55
N GLU A 142 3.57 28.20 11.83
CA GLU A 142 4.92 28.67 12.19
C GLU A 142 5.42 28.02 13.50
N ARG A 143 4.53 27.86 14.50
CA ARG A 143 4.90 27.18 15.76
C ARG A 143 5.17 25.69 15.56
N LEU A 144 4.34 25.00 14.75
CA LEU A 144 4.56 23.59 14.46
C LEU A 144 5.81 23.35 13.63
N ASP A 145 6.09 24.20 12.65
CA ASP A 145 7.34 24.15 11.88
C ASP A 145 8.56 24.30 12.80
N SER A 146 8.56 25.30 13.68
CA SER A 146 9.64 25.50 14.66
C SER A 146 9.81 24.31 15.62
N LEU A 147 8.73 23.64 16.04
CA LEU A 147 8.79 22.49 16.94
C LEU A 147 9.29 21.22 16.22
N LEU A 148 8.97 21.05 14.94
CA LEU A 148 9.42 19.92 14.13
C LEU A 148 10.88 20.06 13.71
N CYS A 149 11.29 21.27 13.32
CA CYS A 149 12.65 21.57 12.85
C CYS A 149 13.66 21.79 13.98
N GLY A 150 13.18 22.10 15.20
CA GLY A 150 14.04 22.37 16.35
C GLY A 150 14.61 21.13 17.03
N ASP A 151 15.60 21.34 17.90
CA ASP A 151 16.25 20.31 18.73
C ASP A 151 15.39 19.85 19.93
N GLY A 152 14.05 19.93 19.80
CA GLY A 152 13.12 19.53 20.84
C GLY A 152 13.07 18.01 21.05
N SER A 153 12.43 17.57 22.13
CA SER A 153 12.22 16.14 22.40
C SER A 153 11.46 15.45 21.25
N GLU A 154 11.85 14.23 20.90
CA GLU A 154 11.16 13.43 19.88
C GLU A 154 9.68 13.16 20.26
N SER A 155 9.37 13.11 21.56
CA SER A 155 7.97 13.06 22.03
C SER A 155 7.15 14.27 21.59
N LEU A 156 7.75 15.48 21.56
CA LEU A 156 7.07 16.68 21.05
C LEU A 156 6.87 16.62 19.55
N LYS A 157 7.88 16.19 18.79
CA LYS A 157 7.77 16.02 17.34
C LYS A 157 6.66 15.02 16.99
N SER A 158 6.59 13.89 17.69
CA SER A 158 5.50 12.92 17.56
C SER A 158 4.13 13.57 17.81
N LEU A 159 3.99 14.37 18.86
CA LEU A 159 2.73 15.02 19.19
C LEU A 159 2.34 16.10 18.16
N CYS A 160 3.31 16.83 17.62
CA CYS A 160 3.11 17.78 16.52
C CYS A 160 2.61 17.09 15.25
N LEU A 161 3.23 15.96 14.86
CA LEU A 161 2.76 15.16 13.73
C LEU A 161 1.36 14.59 13.95
N LYS A 162 1.05 14.11 15.15
CA LYS A 162 -0.31 13.67 15.51
C LYS A 162 -1.33 14.79 15.38
N LEU A 163 -0.98 16.02 15.80
CA LEU A 163 -1.84 17.19 15.62
C LEU A 163 -2.06 17.50 14.14
N LEU A 164 -1.00 17.49 13.33
CA LEU A 164 -1.09 17.69 11.88
C LEU A 164 -1.97 16.62 11.23
N LEU A 165 -1.80 15.34 11.57
CA LEU A 165 -2.66 14.25 11.10
C LEU A 165 -4.12 14.46 11.53
N CYS A 166 -4.39 14.89 12.77
CA CYS A 166 -5.75 15.22 13.21
C CYS A 166 -6.35 16.37 12.38
N LEU A 167 -5.56 17.40 12.08
CA LEU A 167 -5.97 18.56 11.30
C LEU A 167 -6.27 18.19 9.85
N VAL A 168 -5.36 17.46 9.19
CA VAL A 168 -5.51 17.05 7.79
C VAL A 168 -6.71 16.10 7.62
N THR A 169 -6.94 15.23 8.59
CA THR A 169 -8.02 14.25 8.57
C THR A 169 -9.30 14.73 9.26
N VAL A 170 -9.46 16.02 9.61
CA VAL A 170 -10.64 16.49 10.37
C VAL A 170 -11.97 16.35 9.62
N THR A 171 -11.95 16.25 8.29
CA THR A 171 -13.13 15.93 7.45
C THR A 171 -12.96 14.59 6.76
N ASP A 172 -14.06 13.89 6.47
CA ASP A 172 -14.01 12.57 5.80
C ASP A 172 -13.43 12.67 4.39
N ASN A 173 -13.80 13.71 3.67
CA ASN A 173 -13.18 14.05 2.39
C ASN A 173 -12.14 15.15 2.59
N ILE A 174 -10.88 14.82 2.35
CA ILE A 174 -9.76 15.75 2.50
C ILE A 174 -9.93 17.00 1.61
N SER A 175 -10.51 16.87 0.41
CA SER A 175 -10.67 18.00 -0.52
C SER A 175 -11.73 19.01 -0.05
N GLN A 176 -12.61 18.60 0.86
CA GLN A 176 -13.59 19.47 1.53
C GLN A 176 -13.04 20.12 2.81
N ASN A 177 -11.84 19.73 3.25
CA ASN A 177 -11.19 20.34 4.40
C ASN A 177 -10.67 21.74 4.02
N THR A 178 -11.43 22.77 4.37
CA THR A 178 -11.02 24.17 4.10
C THR A 178 -9.87 24.63 4.99
N ILE A 179 -9.60 23.96 6.13
CA ILE A 179 -8.44 24.28 6.97
C ILE A 179 -7.13 24.02 6.22
N LEU A 180 -7.12 23.03 5.32
CA LEU A 180 -5.95 22.73 4.50
C LEU A 180 -5.57 23.86 3.56
N GLU A 181 -6.47 24.77 3.18
CA GLU A 181 -6.10 25.96 2.40
C GLU A 181 -5.01 26.77 3.12
N TYR A 182 -5.12 26.91 4.45
CA TYR A 182 -4.11 27.61 5.26
C TYR A 182 -2.80 26.82 5.41
N VAL A 183 -2.85 25.48 5.38
CA VAL A 183 -1.67 24.59 5.41
C VAL A 183 -0.95 24.59 4.06
N MET A 184 -1.68 24.77 2.97
CA MET A 184 -1.11 24.95 1.63
C MET A 184 -0.37 26.28 1.51
N ILE A 185 -0.89 27.35 2.14
CA ILE A 185 -0.26 28.67 2.19
C ILE A 185 0.98 28.67 3.11
N ASN A 186 0.82 28.20 4.35
CA ASN A 186 1.88 28.15 5.36
C ASN A 186 2.47 26.73 5.38
N SER A 187 3.24 26.42 4.33
CA SER A 187 3.74 25.07 4.05
C SER A 187 4.66 24.52 5.15
N ILE A 188 4.37 23.31 5.62
CA ILE A 188 5.20 22.50 6.54
C ILE A 188 6.06 21.46 5.79
N PHE A 189 6.21 21.63 4.47
CA PHE A 189 6.89 20.66 3.62
C PHE A 189 8.37 20.47 4.00
N GLU A 190 9.08 21.56 4.27
CA GLU A 190 10.51 21.50 4.62
C GLU A 190 10.73 20.75 5.95
N ALA A 191 9.86 20.98 6.94
CA ALA A 191 9.88 20.24 8.20
C ALA A 191 9.70 18.73 7.99
N ILE A 192 8.79 18.32 7.08
CA ILE A 192 8.63 16.90 6.72
C ILE A 192 9.93 16.36 6.12
N LEU A 193 10.55 17.08 5.18
CA LEU A 193 11.78 16.62 4.53
C LEU A 193 12.94 16.50 5.52
N GLN A 194 13.05 17.44 6.46
CA GLN A 194 14.06 17.39 7.50
C GLN A 194 13.92 16.14 8.39
N ILE A 195 12.68 15.76 8.75
CA ILE A 195 12.41 14.52 9.50
C ILE A 195 12.83 13.28 8.71
N LEU A 196 12.62 13.26 7.39
CA LEU A 196 12.99 12.13 6.53
C LEU A 196 14.50 12.05 6.29
N SER A 197 15.17 13.20 6.23
CA SER A 197 16.63 13.30 6.09
C SER A 197 17.37 12.84 7.35
N ASP A 198 16.89 13.22 8.53
CA ASP A 198 17.56 12.87 9.80
C ASP A 198 17.32 11.41 10.19
N VAL A 199 18.40 10.66 10.44
CA VAL A 199 18.32 9.21 10.70
C VAL A 199 17.56 8.90 12.01
N SER A 200 17.81 9.67 13.07
CA SER A 200 17.15 9.48 14.37
C SER A 200 15.66 9.77 14.29
N SER A 201 15.31 10.94 13.74
CA SER A 201 13.92 11.38 13.65
C SER A 201 13.14 10.52 12.67
N ARG A 202 13.73 10.13 11.53
CA ARG A 202 13.13 9.20 10.57
C ARG A 202 12.71 7.89 11.23
N GLY A 203 13.55 7.31 12.08
CA GLY A 203 13.26 6.03 12.74
C GLY A 203 12.00 6.07 13.62
N GLN A 204 11.71 7.21 14.23
CA GLN A 204 10.58 7.37 15.16
C GLN A 204 9.35 8.00 14.52
N HIS A 205 9.55 8.89 13.55
CA HIS A 205 8.52 9.79 13.03
C HIS A 205 8.31 9.68 11.53
N GLY A 206 9.19 8.98 10.82
CA GLY A 206 9.15 8.86 9.37
C GLY A 206 7.83 8.29 8.85
N TYR A 207 7.22 7.33 9.55
CA TYR A 207 5.91 6.77 9.18
C TYR A 207 4.82 7.86 9.11
N ASP A 208 4.64 8.60 10.20
CA ASP A 208 3.63 9.67 10.29
C ASP A 208 3.94 10.80 9.29
N ALA A 209 5.22 11.12 9.08
CA ALA A 209 5.67 12.12 8.12
C ALA A 209 5.35 11.73 6.67
N VAL A 210 5.60 10.48 6.28
CA VAL A 210 5.28 9.96 4.93
C VAL A 210 3.77 9.91 4.70
N VAL A 211 2.99 9.48 5.69
CA VAL A 211 1.52 9.46 5.60
C VAL A 211 0.95 10.88 5.49
N LEU A 212 1.46 11.81 6.31
CA LEU A 212 1.07 13.21 6.27
C LEU A 212 1.35 13.82 4.88
N LEU A 213 2.54 13.59 4.34
CA LEU A 213 2.92 14.05 3.01
C LEU A 213 1.98 13.50 1.93
N ALA A 214 1.69 12.20 1.95
CA ALA A 214 0.80 11.56 0.98
C ALA A 214 -0.62 12.14 1.02
N LEU A 215 -1.14 12.44 2.21
CA LEU A 215 -2.44 13.10 2.37
C LEU A 215 -2.43 14.54 1.84
N LEU A 216 -1.39 15.32 2.16
CA LEU A 216 -1.26 16.71 1.70
C LEU A 216 -1.14 16.81 0.17
N VAL A 217 -0.39 15.90 -0.46
CA VAL A 217 -0.29 15.77 -1.93
C VAL A 217 -1.66 15.49 -2.58
N ASN A 218 -2.56 14.81 -1.87
CA ASN A 218 -3.89 14.45 -2.36
C ASN A 218 -4.99 15.50 -2.09
N TYR A 219 -4.68 16.59 -1.39
CA TYR A 219 -5.63 17.68 -1.18
C TYR A 219 -5.97 18.41 -2.49
N ARG A 220 -7.26 18.42 -2.88
CA ARG A 220 -7.76 19.09 -4.11
C ARG A 220 -6.91 18.83 -5.36
N LYS A 221 -6.28 17.65 -5.41
CA LYS A 221 -5.34 17.22 -6.47
C LYS A 221 -5.87 17.44 -7.89
N TYR A 222 -7.19 17.39 -8.03
CA TYR A 222 -7.92 17.43 -9.29
C TYR A 222 -8.67 18.74 -9.56
N GLU A 223 -8.68 19.65 -8.60
CA GLU A 223 -9.51 20.86 -8.61
C GLU A 223 -8.67 22.12 -8.68
N SER A 224 -7.45 22.09 -8.13
CA SER A 224 -6.53 23.22 -8.08
C SER A 224 -5.08 22.77 -8.11
N VAL A 225 -4.16 23.70 -8.40
CA VAL A 225 -2.72 23.44 -8.28
C VAL A 225 -2.37 23.23 -6.82
N ASN A 226 -1.88 22.03 -6.49
CA ASN A 226 -1.42 21.68 -5.15
C ASN A 226 0.10 21.93 -5.03
N PRO A 227 0.56 22.80 -4.11
CA PRO A 227 1.97 23.12 -3.97
C PRO A 227 2.82 21.92 -3.52
N TYR A 228 2.27 20.97 -2.76
CA TYR A 228 2.99 19.75 -2.33
C TYR A 228 3.27 18.82 -3.50
N ILE A 229 2.40 18.76 -4.52
CA ILE A 229 2.66 18.02 -5.77
C ILE A 229 3.88 18.63 -6.47
N VAL A 230 3.86 19.96 -6.64
CA VAL A 230 4.96 20.68 -7.31
C VAL A 230 6.25 20.49 -6.55
N LYS A 231 6.26 20.74 -5.24
CA LYS A 231 7.44 20.57 -4.39
C LYS A 231 7.96 19.14 -4.42
N LEU A 232 7.12 18.11 -4.23
CA LEU A 232 7.55 16.71 -4.28
C LEU A 232 8.14 16.34 -5.64
N SER A 233 7.59 16.84 -6.76
CA SER A 233 8.08 16.54 -8.10
C SER A 233 9.49 17.09 -8.42
N ILE A 234 9.92 18.13 -7.70
CA ILE A 234 11.22 18.78 -7.90
C ILE A 234 12.27 18.43 -6.85
N VAL A 235 11.91 17.66 -5.80
CA VAL A 235 12.89 17.22 -4.79
C VAL A 235 13.98 16.40 -5.47
N ASP A 236 15.22 16.83 -5.27
CA ASP A 236 16.45 16.17 -5.75
C ASP A 236 17.44 15.87 -4.60
N ASP A 237 17.08 16.20 -3.36
CA ASP A 237 17.84 15.86 -2.17
C ASP A 237 17.82 14.34 -1.93
N GLU A 238 18.96 13.70 -2.20
CA GLU A 238 19.16 12.25 -2.08
C GLU A 238 18.90 11.74 -0.65
N PRO A 239 19.43 12.34 0.44
CA PRO A 239 19.13 11.92 1.81
C PRO A 239 17.63 11.88 2.15
N THR A 240 16.86 12.88 1.70
CA THR A 240 15.42 12.93 1.90
C THR A 240 14.71 11.80 1.14
N LEU A 241 15.01 11.63 -0.15
CA LEU A 241 14.36 10.62 -0.98
C LEU A 241 14.70 9.20 -0.51
N ASP A 242 15.97 8.95 -0.16
CA ASP A 242 16.42 7.72 0.45
C ASP A 242 15.71 7.48 1.79
N GLY A 243 15.56 8.52 2.60
CA GLY A 243 14.81 8.47 3.85
C GLY A 243 13.35 8.09 3.67
N MET A 244 12.66 8.69 2.69
CA MET A 244 11.31 8.31 2.32
C MET A 244 11.25 6.84 1.86
N GLY A 245 12.19 6.43 1.00
CA GLY A 245 12.32 5.04 0.54
C GLY A 245 12.52 4.06 1.69
N MET A 246 13.29 4.43 2.70
CA MET A 246 13.56 3.60 3.87
C MET A 246 12.35 3.40 4.77
N VAL A 247 11.55 4.45 4.97
CA VAL A 247 10.29 4.33 5.72
C VAL A 247 9.33 3.38 5.01
N VAL A 248 9.17 3.52 3.70
CA VAL A 248 8.32 2.63 2.89
C VAL A 248 8.88 1.21 2.94
N HIS A 249 10.19 1.03 2.75
CA HIS A 249 10.85 -0.27 2.82
C HIS A 249 10.58 -0.96 4.15
N HIS A 250 10.80 -0.27 5.27
CA HIS A 250 10.57 -0.83 6.60
C HIS A 250 9.11 -1.25 6.81
N ALA A 251 8.15 -0.42 6.40
CA ALA A 251 6.73 -0.73 6.54
C ALA A 251 6.28 -1.94 5.69
N LEU A 252 6.79 -2.07 4.47
CA LEU A 252 6.50 -3.23 3.61
C LEU A 252 7.23 -4.49 4.08
N THR A 253 8.47 -4.37 4.58
CA THR A 253 9.23 -5.47 5.18
C THR A 253 8.52 -6.02 6.41
N GLU A 254 8.02 -5.14 7.29
CA GLU A 254 7.27 -5.56 8.48
C GLU A 254 5.97 -6.30 8.11
N TYR A 255 5.26 -5.85 7.06
CA TYR A 255 4.11 -6.59 6.55
C TYR A 255 4.49 -7.98 6.03
N ASN A 256 5.55 -8.08 5.23
CA ASN A 256 6.05 -9.35 4.70
C ASN A 256 6.43 -10.30 5.84
N ARG A 257 7.08 -9.79 6.89
CA ARG A 257 7.46 -10.53 8.09
C ARG A 257 6.23 -11.06 8.84
N GLN A 258 5.25 -10.20 9.11
CA GLN A 258 4.00 -10.59 9.79
C GLN A 258 3.23 -11.65 9.01
N TYR A 259 3.24 -11.60 7.68
CA TYR A 259 2.61 -12.62 6.85
C TYR A 259 3.37 -13.95 6.97
N LYS A 260 4.70 -13.93 6.85
CA LYS A 260 5.56 -15.11 6.97
C LYS A 260 5.40 -15.80 8.33
N ASP A 261 5.42 -15.04 9.42
CA ASP A 261 5.25 -15.57 10.78
C ASP A 261 3.92 -16.32 10.90
N LYS A 262 2.82 -15.72 10.43
CA LYS A 262 1.50 -16.38 10.48
C LYS A 262 1.43 -17.59 9.52
N GLU A 263 2.09 -17.53 8.37
CA GLU A 263 2.15 -18.65 7.42
C GLU A 263 2.85 -19.87 8.07
N GLU A 264 3.94 -19.64 8.81
CA GLU A 264 4.66 -20.67 9.56
C GLU A 264 3.84 -21.21 10.75
N GLU A 265 3.14 -20.35 11.50
CA GLU A 265 2.24 -20.77 12.59
C GLU A 265 1.13 -21.72 12.09
N ASN A 266 0.51 -21.37 10.96
CA ASN A 266 -0.53 -22.21 10.33
C ASN A 266 0.03 -23.54 9.82
N GLN A 267 1.31 -23.62 9.49
CA GLN A 267 1.98 -24.86 9.08
C GLN A 267 2.45 -25.71 10.28
N GLY A 268 2.83 -25.07 11.40
CA GLY A 268 3.39 -25.71 12.61
C GLY A 268 2.38 -26.20 13.66
N GLY A 269 1.08 -25.90 13.52
CA GLY A 269 0.05 -26.36 14.44
C GLY A 269 -0.14 -27.88 14.41
N PHE A 270 0.02 -28.55 15.57
CA PHE A 270 -0.07 -30.00 15.82
C PHE A 270 -1.37 -30.70 15.32
N PHE A 271 -2.35 -29.93 14.82
CA PHE A 271 -3.62 -30.42 14.27
C PHE A 271 -3.68 -30.47 12.72
N SER A 272 -2.73 -29.89 11.98
CA SER A 272 -2.75 -29.89 10.50
C SER A 272 -2.55 -31.28 9.89
N THR A 273 -1.90 -32.19 10.62
CA THR A 273 -1.60 -33.57 10.16
C THR A 273 -2.81 -34.50 10.23
N LEU A 274 -3.79 -34.24 11.11
CA LEU A 274 -4.97 -35.10 11.28
C LEU A 274 -6.10 -34.78 10.28
N THR A 275 -6.21 -33.52 9.84
CA THR A 275 -7.23 -33.11 8.84
C THR A 275 -6.89 -33.60 7.42
N SER A 276 -5.62 -33.89 7.14
CA SER A 276 -5.15 -34.35 5.83
C SER A 276 -5.56 -35.79 5.48
N MET A 277 -5.89 -36.66 6.46
CA MET A 277 -6.10 -38.09 6.21
C MET A 277 -7.56 -38.56 6.21
N VAL A 278 -8.53 -37.73 6.62
CA VAL A 278 -9.96 -38.14 6.73
C VAL A 278 -10.93 -37.08 6.16
N GLY A 279 -10.58 -36.43 5.05
CA GLY A 279 -11.30 -35.26 4.53
C GLY A 279 -11.95 -35.37 3.15
N SER A 280 -12.11 -36.57 2.58
CA SER A 280 -12.54 -36.73 1.17
C SER A 280 -14.06 -36.67 0.92
N MET A 281 -14.90 -36.10 1.81
CA MET A 281 -16.31 -35.92 1.44
C MET A 281 -17.08 -34.76 2.08
N PHE A 282 -16.66 -34.19 3.20
CA PHE A 282 -17.34 -33.02 3.78
C PHE A 282 -16.35 -32.19 4.60
N ILE A 283 -15.90 -31.06 4.06
CA ILE A 283 -15.29 -29.99 4.86
C ILE A 283 -16.00 -28.70 4.49
N ALA A 284 -16.81 -28.25 5.44
CA ALA A 284 -17.41 -26.93 5.51
C ALA A 284 -16.30 -25.86 5.49
N ASP A 285 -16.64 -24.68 4.97
CA ASP A 285 -15.84 -23.46 4.87
C ASP A 285 -14.76 -23.34 5.96
N ALA A 286 -13.53 -23.78 5.66
CA ALA A 286 -12.35 -23.45 6.44
C ALA A 286 -11.83 -22.08 5.99
N ASP A 287 -12.55 -21.04 6.41
CA ASP A 287 -12.33 -19.64 6.02
C ASP A 287 -11.56 -18.85 7.08
N GLU A 288 -10.61 -19.47 7.79
CA GLU A 288 -9.58 -18.71 8.53
C GLU A 288 -8.39 -18.45 7.61
N LYS A 289 -8.59 -17.55 6.66
CA LYS A 289 -7.50 -17.02 5.84
C LYS A 289 -6.58 -16.14 6.68
N LEU A 290 -5.28 -16.29 6.44
CA LEU A 290 -4.18 -15.42 6.89
C LEU A 290 -4.47 -13.95 6.54
N SER A 291 -5.15 -13.23 7.44
CA SER A 291 -5.48 -11.82 7.22
C SER A 291 -4.46 -10.94 7.96
N VAL A 292 -3.51 -10.37 7.23
CA VAL A 292 -2.68 -9.24 7.68
C VAL A 292 -3.27 -7.97 7.05
N GLN A 293 -3.54 -6.96 7.87
CA GLN A 293 -4.13 -5.71 7.39
C GLN A 293 -3.14 -4.99 6.47
N THR A 294 -3.58 -4.66 5.25
CA THR A 294 -2.79 -3.93 4.26
C THR A 294 -2.60 -2.47 4.67
N ASN A 295 -1.41 -1.93 4.42
CA ASN A 295 -1.10 -0.53 4.69
C ASN A 295 -1.29 0.33 3.43
N GLU A 296 -2.53 0.70 3.14
CA GLU A 296 -2.89 1.53 1.99
C GLU A 296 -2.24 2.92 2.02
N ALA A 297 -1.97 3.47 3.20
CA ALA A 297 -1.34 4.79 3.34
C ALA A 297 0.11 4.79 2.83
N ILE A 298 0.87 3.73 3.16
CA ILE A 298 2.24 3.55 2.67
C ILE A 298 2.26 3.23 1.17
N LEU A 299 1.30 2.43 0.68
CA LEU A 299 1.18 2.20 -0.77
C LEU A 299 0.83 3.48 -1.53
N LEU A 300 -0.06 4.31 -0.99
CA LEU A 300 -0.36 5.62 -1.59
C LEU A 300 0.89 6.49 -1.61
N ALA A 301 1.65 6.53 -0.52
CA ALA A 301 2.90 7.29 -0.48
C ALA A 301 3.94 6.79 -1.50
N LEU A 302 4.09 5.47 -1.64
CA LEU A 302 4.94 4.87 -2.66
C LEU A 302 4.47 5.23 -4.08
N TYR A 303 3.15 5.18 -4.32
CA TYR A 303 2.58 5.60 -5.59
C TYR A 303 2.89 7.06 -5.90
N GLU A 304 2.64 7.99 -4.97
CA GLU A 304 2.89 9.42 -5.21
C GLU A 304 4.39 9.69 -5.44
N ALA A 305 5.28 9.02 -4.70
CA ALA A 305 6.72 9.17 -4.90
C ALA A 305 7.16 8.70 -6.29
N VAL A 306 6.73 7.50 -6.71
CA VAL A 306 7.06 6.93 -8.02
C VAL A 306 6.41 7.72 -9.17
N HIS A 307 5.18 8.19 -8.98
CA HIS A 307 4.43 8.87 -10.03
C HIS A 307 4.89 10.32 -10.23
N LEU A 308 5.22 11.03 -9.15
CA LEU A 308 5.52 12.47 -9.19
C LEU A 308 7.02 12.77 -9.27
N ASN A 309 7.90 11.93 -8.71
CA ASN A 309 9.32 12.21 -8.60
C ASN A 309 10.19 11.20 -9.37
N ARG A 310 10.77 11.66 -10.48
CA ARG A 310 11.67 10.84 -11.32
C ARG A 310 12.95 10.38 -10.61
N ASN A 311 13.44 11.15 -9.64
CA ASN A 311 14.65 10.82 -8.88
C ASN A 311 14.37 9.69 -7.88
N PHE A 312 13.12 9.50 -7.45
CA PHE A 312 12.75 8.39 -6.57
C PHE A 312 12.96 7.01 -7.21
N ILE A 313 13.03 6.93 -8.54
CA ILE A 313 13.31 5.68 -9.26
C ILE A 313 14.68 5.10 -8.89
N THR A 314 15.68 5.94 -8.62
CA THR A 314 17.00 5.44 -8.17
C THR A 314 16.93 4.85 -6.78
N VAL A 315 16.08 5.41 -5.91
CA VAL A 315 15.83 4.90 -4.55
C VAL A 315 15.20 3.51 -4.56
N LEU A 316 14.32 3.21 -5.54
CA LEU A 316 13.76 1.85 -5.70
C LEU A 316 14.85 0.79 -5.91
N ALA A 317 15.95 1.17 -6.58
CA ALA A 317 17.03 0.31 -7.00
C ALA A 317 18.18 0.20 -5.98
N GLN A 318 18.33 1.20 -5.12
CA GLN A 318 19.38 1.24 -4.09
C GLN A 318 19.27 0.02 -3.16
N SER A 319 20.39 -0.66 -2.97
CA SER A 319 20.49 -1.80 -2.05
C SER A 319 20.55 -1.31 -0.61
N HIS A 320 19.75 -1.90 0.26
CA HIS A 320 19.84 -1.72 1.70
C HIS A 320 20.33 -3.02 2.33
N PRO A 321 21.24 -2.97 3.33
CA PRO A 321 21.56 -4.15 4.11
C PRO A 321 20.25 -4.66 4.73
N GLU A 322 19.96 -5.95 4.64
CA GLU A 322 18.89 -6.55 5.43
C GLU A 322 19.24 -6.33 6.91
N MET A 323 18.59 -5.36 7.56
CA MET A 323 18.66 -5.23 9.01
C MET A 323 17.78 -6.34 9.59
N ASP A 324 18.36 -7.52 9.78
CA ASP A 324 17.88 -8.40 10.84
C ASP A 324 18.03 -7.64 12.15
N ILE A 325 16.92 -7.07 12.64
CA ILE A 325 16.86 -6.49 13.98
C ILE A 325 17.25 -7.64 14.92
N PRO A 326 18.31 -7.51 15.74
CA PRO A 326 18.75 -8.60 16.59
C PRO A 326 17.60 -8.98 17.50
N THR A 327 17.13 -10.22 17.35
CA THR A 327 16.27 -10.85 18.35
C THR A 327 16.97 -10.71 19.69
N THR A 328 16.24 -10.19 20.67
CA THR A 328 16.68 -10.05 22.04
C THR A 328 17.39 -11.34 22.47
N PRO A 329 18.63 -11.28 23.01
CA PRO A 329 19.30 -12.49 23.45
C PRO A 329 18.51 -13.05 24.63
N THR A 330 17.82 -14.15 24.40
CA THR A 330 17.28 -14.99 25.47
C THR A 330 18.46 -15.46 26.29
N THR A 331 18.61 -14.88 27.48
CA THR A 331 19.55 -15.34 28.51
C THR A 331 19.37 -16.84 28.72
N PRO A 332 20.38 -17.69 28.47
CA PRO A 332 20.30 -19.08 28.86
C PRO A 332 20.45 -19.14 30.39
N THR A 333 19.40 -19.61 31.05
CA THR A 333 19.44 -20.03 32.46
C THR A 333 20.43 -21.20 32.59
N PRO A 334 21.50 -21.08 33.40
CA PRO A 334 22.45 -22.17 33.56
C PRO A 334 21.91 -23.20 34.55
N THR A 335 21.59 -24.40 34.08
CA THR A 335 21.47 -25.58 34.94
C THR A 335 22.87 -26.06 35.30
N THR A 336 23.20 -25.92 36.58
CA THR A 336 24.39 -26.45 37.26
C THR A 336 24.69 -27.92 36.93
N PRO A 337 25.96 -28.26 36.70
CA PRO A 337 26.52 -29.53 37.12
C PRO A 337 27.52 -29.32 38.27
N THR A 338 27.47 -30.22 39.24
CA THR A 338 28.38 -30.33 40.39
C THR A 338 29.85 -30.51 40.00
N THR A 339 30.70 -29.85 40.79
CA THR A 339 32.18 -29.80 40.91
C THR A 339 32.93 -31.16 41.04
N PRO A 340 34.28 -31.23 41.19
CA PRO A 340 35.37 -30.23 40.99
C PRO A 340 36.70 -30.75 40.35
N LEU A 341 37.63 -29.81 40.10
CA LEU A 341 39.12 -29.83 40.25
C LEU A 341 39.91 -29.41 38.99
N GLY A 342 40.84 -28.44 39.15
CA GLY A 342 42.03 -28.32 38.27
C GLY A 342 42.47 -26.91 37.85
N THR A 343 43.10 -26.17 38.77
CA THR A 343 44.23 -25.22 38.63
C THR A 343 44.64 -24.59 37.27
N THR A 344 44.65 -23.24 37.21
CA THR A 344 45.68 -22.26 36.72
C THR A 344 45.12 -21.09 35.86
N PRO A 345 45.65 -19.84 35.95
CA PRO A 345 45.09 -18.65 35.29
C PRO A 345 46.03 -18.09 34.16
N PRO A 346 45.78 -16.88 33.62
CA PRO A 346 45.42 -16.58 32.22
C PRO A 346 46.62 -16.22 31.30
N SER A 347 46.46 -16.30 29.98
CA SER A 347 47.35 -15.60 29.05
C SER A 347 46.56 -14.83 28.00
N LEU A 348 46.75 -13.52 28.03
CA LEU A 348 46.48 -12.57 26.96
C LEU A 348 47.31 -12.97 25.74
N ASP A 349 46.70 -13.01 24.56
CA ASP A 349 47.38 -12.57 23.34
C ASP A 349 46.37 -11.88 22.43
N MET A 350 46.66 -10.59 22.26
CA MET A 350 46.07 -9.64 21.35
C MET A 350 46.58 -9.94 19.92
N MET A 351 45.86 -9.43 18.93
CA MET A 351 46.32 -9.29 17.53
C MET A 351 46.36 -10.59 16.70
N ASN A 352 45.22 -10.87 16.04
CA ASN A 352 45.18 -10.88 14.58
C ASN A 352 43.72 -10.93 14.13
N ASN A 353 43.30 -9.86 13.46
CA ASN A 353 42.06 -9.77 12.71
C ASN A 353 42.40 -10.15 11.27
N PRO A 354 42.12 -11.36 10.78
CA PRO A 354 41.89 -11.56 9.37
C PRO A 354 40.40 -11.29 9.11
N GLU A 355 40.14 -10.42 8.14
CA GLU A 355 38.81 -10.17 7.56
C GLU A 355 37.96 -11.45 7.57
N LEU A 356 36.87 -11.42 8.33
CA LEU A 356 35.83 -12.43 8.25
C LEU A 356 35.32 -12.46 6.80
N PRO A 357 35.26 -13.62 6.14
CA PRO A 357 34.66 -13.73 4.81
C PRO A 357 33.20 -13.26 4.92
N LEU A 358 32.83 -12.25 4.14
CA LEU A 358 31.44 -11.89 3.91
C LEU A 358 30.67 -13.17 3.53
N ASP A 359 29.64 -13.50 4.30
CA ASP A 359 28.77 -14.65 4.06
C ASP A 359 28.15 -14.54 2.66
N PRO A 360 28.32 -15.53 1.76
CA PRO A 360 27.75 -15.52 0.41
C PRO A 360 26.20 -15.50 0.37
N ASN A 361 25.54 -15.55 1.54
CA ASN A 361 24.09 -15.41 1.69
C ASN A 361 23.61 -14.00 2.07
N LEU A 362 24.46 -12.96 2.09
CA LEU A 362 23.98 -11.60 2.30
C LEU A 362 23.14 -11.16 1.07
N GLN A 363 21.84 -11.45 1.13
CA GLN A 363 20.89 -11.21 0.05
C GLN A 363 20.68 -9.69 -0.03
N THR A 364 21.29 -9.03 -1.03
CA THR A 364 21.07 -7.61 -1.26
C THR A 364 19.59 -7.38 -1.57
N SER A 365 18.86 -6.81 -0.61
CA SER A 365 17.46 -6.43 -0.76
C SER A 365 17.38 -4.94 -1.11
N ASN A 366 16.41 -4.58 -1.92
CA ASN A 366 16.08 -3.18 -2.22
C ASN A 366 14.57 -2.99 -2.06
N LEU A 367 14.14 -1.73 -2.07
CA LEU A 367 12.72 -1.39 -1.93
C LEU A 367 11.85 -2.08 -3.00
N LEU A 368 12.33 -2.19 -4.24
CA LEU A 368 11.58 -2.86 -5.30
C LEU A 368 11.37 -4.36 -5.03
N ILE A 369 12.38 -5.07 -4.54
CA ILE A 369 12.27 -6.49 -4.15
C ILE A 369 11.27 -6.67 -3.02
N THR A 370 11.37 -5.84 -1.97
CA THR A 370 10.42 -5.85 -0.85
C THR A 370 8.99 -5.57 -1.33
N PHE A 371 8.82 -4.62 -2.24
CA PHE A 371 7.52 -4.31 -2.85
C PHE A 371 6.98 -5.47 -3.70
N LEU A 372 7.81 -6.16 -4.49
CA LEU A 372 7.37 -7.33 -5.26
C LEU A 372 6.94 -8.50 -4.35
N LYS A 373 7.66 -8.74 -3.25
CA LYS A 373 7.26 -9.70 -2.22
C LYS A 373 5.91 -9.30 -1.61
N TYR A 374 5.75 -8.04 -1.23
CA TYR A 374 4.49 -7.49 -0.70
C TYR A 374 3.33 -7.66 -1.69
N ALA A 375 3.53 -7.27 -2.94
CA ALA A 375 2.52 -7.38 -4.00
C ALA A 375 2.11 -8.85 -4.20
N SER A 376 3.06 -9.79 -4.13
CA SER A 376 2.78 -11.23 -4.23
C SER A 376 1.91 -11.78 -3.10
N ILE A 377 1.89 -11.13 -1.94
CA ILE A 377 1.03 -11.50 -0.81
C ILE A 377 -0.35 -10.89 -1.00
N VAL A 378 -0.43 -9.57 -1.23
CA VAL A 378 -1.70 -8.84 -1.38
C VAL A 378 -2.52 -9.37 -2.54
N MET A 379 -1.86 -9.76 -3.63
CA MET A 379 -2.53 -10.30 -4.82
C MET A 379 -3.10 -11.71 -4.65
N GLN A 380 -2.89 -12.41 -3.52
CA GLN A 380 -3.44 -13.77 -3.34
C GLN A 380 -4.93 -13.80 -2.97
N ASP A 381 -5.46 -12.72 -2.40
CA ASP A 381 -6.85 -12.68 -1.97
C ASP A 381 -7.55 -11.39 -2.37
N THR A 382 -8.13 -11.41 -3.57
CA THR A 382 -8.90 -10.29 -4.10
C THR A 382 -10.42 -10.43 -3.87
N LYS A 383 -10.86 -11.29 -2.93
CA LYS A 383 -12.31 -11.46 -2.66
C LYS A 383 -12.91 -10.32 -1.85
N ASP A 384 -12.09 -9.68 -1.03
CA ASP A 384 -12.48 -8.55 -0.20
C ASP A 384 -12.21 -7.23 -0.95
N GLU A 385 -13.12 -6.26 -0.85
CA GLU A 385 -13.03 -5.00 -1.60
C GLU A 385 -11.78 -4.19 -1.24
N HIS A 386 -11.38 -4.17 0.04
CA HIS A 386 -10.19 -3.46 0.48
C HIS A 386 -8.90 -4.13 -0.05
N ARG A 387 -8.84 -5.47 -0.02
CA ARG A 387 -7.72 -6.20 -0.64
C ARG A 387 -7.68 -6.06 -2.16
N LEU A 388 -8.84 -6.04 -2.82
CA LEU A 388 -8.96 -5.78 -4.26
C LEU A 388 -8.40 -4.39 -4.61
N ASN A 389 -8.73 -3.37 -3.81
CA ASN A 389 -8.21 -2.01 -3.96
C ASN A 389 -6.70 -1.93 -3.73
N SER A 390 -6.18 -2.65 -2.72
CA SER A 390 -4.74 -2.74 -2.47
C SER A 390 -3.99 -3.44 -3.62
N ALA A 391 -4.56 -4.52 -4.18
CA ALA A 391 -4.01 -5.21 -5.36
C ALA A 391 -4.04 -4.30 -6.60
N ARG A 392 -5.13 -3.54 -6.80
CA ARG A 392 -5.24 -2.53 -7.85
C ARG A 392 -4.14 -1.48 -7.74
N LEU A 393 -3.91 -0.95 -6.53
CA LEU A 393 -2.86 0.05 -6.29
C LEU A 393 -1.46 -0.52 -6.57
N CYS A 394 -1.20 -1.77 -6.19
CA CYS A 394 0.07 -2.44 -6.52
C CYS A 394 0.28 -2.52 -8.05
N LEU A 395 -0.75 -2.86 -8.83
CA LEU A 395 -0.67 -2.89 -10.29
C LEU A 395 -0.52 -1.49 -10.91
N ILE A 396 -1.11 -0.46 -10.31
CA ILE A 396 -0.90 0.94 -10.74
C ILE A 396 0.56 1.33 -10.53
N ILE A 397 1.14 1.06 -9.36
CA ILE A 397 2.55 1.33 -9.07
C ILE A 397 3.46 0.60 -10.06
N LEU A 398 3.23 -0.71 -10.29
CA LEU A 398 3.97 -1.49 -11.28
C LEU A 398 3.81 -0.94 -12.70
N THR A 399 2.64 -0.37 -13.02
CA THR A 399 2.42 0.29 -14.31
C THR A 399 3.27 1.54 -14.45
N CYS A 400 3.38 2.38 -13.41
CA CYS A 400 4.27 3.54 -13.43
C CYS A 400 5.74 3.13 -13.56
N ILE A 401 6.17 2.10 -12.83
CA ILE A 401 7.54 1.55 -12.90
C ILE A 401 7.84 1.02 -14.31
N ALA A 402 6.95 0.21 -14.89
CA ALA A 402 7.12 -0.36 -16.24
C ALA A 402 6.95 0.66 -17.39
N GLU A 403 6.66 1.93 -17.07
CA GLU A 403 6.64 3.02 -18.05
C GLU A 403 7.86 3.93 -17.94
N ASP A 404 8.54 3.93 -16.80
CA ASP A 404 9.72 4.74 -16.57
C ASP A 404 10.96 4.10 -17.18
N GLN A 405 11.71 4.90 -17.94
CA GLN A 405 12.85 4.42 -18.70
C GLN A 405 14.03 3.97 -17.81
N TYR A 406 14.25 4.64 -16.68
CA TYR A 406 15.35 4.30 -15.76
C TYR A 406 14.99 3.06 -14.95
N ALA A 407 13.73 2.95 -14.52
CA ALA A 407 13.22 1.77 -13.85
C ALA A 407 13.31 0.53 -14.75
N ASP A 408 12.88 0.63 -16.01
CA ASP A 408 12.98 -0.47 -16.96
C ASP A 408 14.44 -0.84 -17.26
N ALA A 409 15.35 0.13 -17.33
CA ALA A 409 16.78 -0.14 -17.51
C ALA A 409 17.34 -0.97 -16.36
N PHE A 410 16.96 -0.62 -15.12
CA PHE A 410 17.33 -1.38 -13.93
C PHE A 410 16.68 -2.78 -13.88
N LEU A 411 15.38 -2.87 -14.19
CA LEU A 411 14.64 -4.15 -14.21
C LEU A 411 15.24 -5.17 -15.18
N HIS A 412 15.78 -4.70 -16.30
CA HIS A 412 16.32 -5.53 -17.38
C HIS A 412 17.85 -5.65 -17.37
N ASP A 413 18.56 -5.11 -16.37
CA ASP A 413 20.02 -5.20 -16.31
C ASP A 413 20.46 -6.63 -16.00
N ASP A 414 21.11 -7.28 -16.98
CA ASP A 414 21.60 -8.66 -16.89
C ASP A 414 22.77 -8.82 -15.90
N ASN A 415 23.44 -7.72 -15.54
CA ASN A 415 24.50 -7.71 -14.54
C ASN A 415 23.95 -7.67 -13.11
N MET A 416 22.68 -7.27 -12.93
CA MET A 416 22.03 -7.15 -11.63
C MET A 416 21.03 -8.29 -11.42
N ASN A 417 21.53 -9.39 -10.87
CA ASN A 417 20.74 -10.60 -10.66
C ASN A 417 20.31 -10.74 -9.20
N PHE A 418 19.01 -10.94 -8.99
CA PHE A 418 18.43 -11.04 -7.64
C PHE A 418 17.62 -12.33 -7.48
N ARG A 419 17.54 -12.80 -6.22
CA ARG A 419 16.61 -13.86 -5.82
C ARG A 419 15.38 -13.23 -5.18
N VAL A 420 14.25 -13.29 -5.89
CA VAL A 420 12.97 -12.78 -5.41
C VAL A 420 12.04 -13.96 -5.11
N ASN A 421 11.74 -14.14 -3.83
CA ASN A 421 10.83 -15.19 -3.35
C ASN A 421 9.39 -14.64 -3.36
N LEU A 422 8.68 -14.83 -4.47
CA LEU A 422 7.27 -14.48 -4.56
C LEU A 422 6.42 -15.52 -3.82
N HIS A 423 5.51 -15.05 -2.97
CA HIS A 423 4.53 -15.93 -2.35
C HIS A 423 3.49 -16.35 -3.40
N ARG A 424 3.12 -17.63 -3.36
CA ARG A 424 2.30 -18.27 -4.39
C ARG A 424 1.00 -18.78 -3.79
N MET A 425 -0.11 -18.59 -4.50
CA MET A 425 -1.41 -19.02 -4.00
C MET A 425 -1.45 -20.57 -3.85
N PRO A 426 -1.92 -21.11 -2.72
CA PRO A 426 -2.10 -22.55 -2.56
C PRO A 426 -3.14 -23.09 -3.56
N MET A 427 -2.76 -24.06 -4.39
CA MET A 427 -3.62 -24.68 -5.40
C MET A 427 -3.68 -26.19 -5.24
N ARG A 428 -4.86 -26.80 -5.40
CA ARG A 428 -5.09 -28.25 -5.16
C ARG A 428 -4.15 -29.19 -5.92
N HIS A 429 -3.71 -28.78 -7.10
CA HIS A 429 -2.84 -29.58 -7.97
C HIS A 429 -1.36 -29.16 -7.90
N ARG A 430 -1.06 -28.11 -7.12
CA ARG A 430 0.31 -27.64 -6.91
C ARG A 430 0.93 -28.47 -5.79
N LYS A 431 1.89 -29.33 -6.15
CA LYS A 431 2.73 -30.00 -5.15
C LYS A 431 3.39 -28.91 -4.29
N LYS A 432 3.43 -29.09 -2.96
CA LYS A 432 4.15 -28.19 -2.05
C LYS A 432 5.53 -27.92 -2.65
N ALA A 433 5.88 -26.64 -2.77
CA ALA A 433 7.17 -26.24 -3.30
C ALA A 433 8.24 -26.86 -2.38
N VAL A 434 8.87 -27.94 -2.83
CA VAL A 434 10.24 -28.24 -2.40
C VAL A 434 11.02 -27.00 -2.81
N ASP A 435 11.76 -26.40 -1.88
CA ASP A 435 12.67 -25.27 -2.12
C ASP A 435 13.48 -25.51 -3.40
N LYS A 436 12.91 -25.10 -4.53
CA LYS A 436 13.64 -25.07 -5.79
C LYS A 436 14.57 -23.89 -5.60
N ASN A 437 15.88 -24.12 -5.70
CA ASN A 437 16.87 -23.04 -5.80
C ASN A 437 16.36 -22.00 -6.80
N ILE A 438 15.79 -20.90 -6.29
CA ILE A 438 15.25 -19.83 -7.13
C ILE A 438 16.46 -19.23 -7.83
N PRO A 439 16.51 -19.27 -9.18
CA PRO A 439 17.66 -18.77 -9.90
C PRO A 439 17.78 -17.27 -9.66
N SER A 440 19.02 -16.80 -9.52
CA SER A 440 19.30 -15.36 -9.56
C SER A 440 19.13 -14.89 -11.00
N ARG A 441 18.30 -13.87 -11.22
CA ARG A 441 17.93 -13.37 -12.55
C ARG A 441 17.53 -11.89 -12.48
N PRO A 442 17.45 -11.19 -13.63
CA PRO A 442 17.04 -9.79 -13.64
C PRO A 442 15.63 -9.61 -13.06
N LEU A 443 15.37 -8.47 -12.41
CA LEU A 443 14.11 -8.24 -11.68
C LEU A 443 12.87 -8.28 -12.56
N VAL A 444 12.99 -7.97 -13.86
CA VAL A 444 11.88 -8.11 -14.82
C VAL A 444 11.29 -9.52 -14.80
N CYS A 445 12.10 -10.56 -14.58
CA CYS A 445 11.61 -11.93 -14.47
C CYS A 445 10.65 -12.11 -13.29
N ALA A 446 10.91 -11.44 -12.16
CA ALA A 446 10.03 -11.48 -11.00
C ALA A 446 8.74 -10.70 -11.25
N VAL A 447 8.79 -9.58 -11.98
CA VAL A 447 7.58 -8.85 -12.41
C VAL A 447 6.72 -9.73 -13.32
N LEU A 448 7.33 -10.38 -14.33
CA LEU A 448 6.63 -11.30 -15.23
C LEU A 448 6.03 -12.49 -14.47
N ASP A 449 6.77 -13.10 -13.56
CA ASP A 449 6.28 -14.20 -12.73
C ASP A 449 5.09 -13.79 -11.87
N LEU A 450 5.10 -12.58 -11.30
CA LEU A 450 3.97 -12.05 -10.54
C LEU A 450 2.73 -11.88 -11.43
N MET A 451 2.89 -11.36 -12.66
CA MET A 451 1.78 -11.23 -13.61
C MET A 451 1.24 -12.60 -14.04
N VAL A 452 2.12 -13.55 -14.35
CA VAL A 452 1.76 -14.93 -14.73
C VAL A 452 1.03 -15.62 -13.57
N GLU A 453 1.55 -15.50 -12.34
CA GLU A 453 0.93 -16.08 -11.15
C GLU A 453 -0.48 -15.51 -10.94
N PHE A 454 -0.68 -14.19 -11.05
CA PHE A 454 -2.00 -13.58 -10.94
C PHE A 454 -2.97 -14.12 -11.99
N ILE A 455 -2.56 -14.15 -13.27
CA ILE A 455 -3.38 -14.62 -14.39
C ILE A 455 -3.83 -16.08 -14.18
N VAL A 456 -2.94 -16.93 -13.70
CA VAL A 456 -3.23 -18.37 -13.50
C VAL A 456 -4.13 -18.60 -12.29
N THR A 457 -4.03 -17.78 -11.25
CA THR A 457 -4.65 -18.05 -9.95
C THR A 457 -6.03 -17.43 -9.75
N HIS A 458 -6.37 -16.38 -10.49
CA HIS A 458 -7.59 -15.59 -10.25
C HIS A 458 -8.70 -15.83 -11.29
N MET A 459 -8.70 -16.98 -11.97
CA MET A 459 -9.74 -17.36 -12.94
C MET A 459 -11.00 -17.85 -12.20
N MET A 460 -11.75 -16.92 -11.60
CA MET A 460 -12.87 -17.19 -10.71
C MET A 460 -14.19 -16.58 -11.20
N LYS A 461 -15.31 -16.98 -10.56
CA LYS A 461 -16.66 -16.52 -10.92
C LYS A 461 -16.82 -15.00 -10.84
N ASP A 462 -16.28 -14.39 -9.78
CA ASP A 462 -16.24 -12.93 -9.64
C ASP A 462 -14.94 -12.42 -10.26
N PHE A 463 -14.96 -12.27 -11.58
CA PHE A 463 -13.76 -12.05 -12.38
C PHE A 463 -13.26 -10.60 -12.27
N PRO A 464 -12.06 -10.34 -11.70
CA PRO A 464 -11.54 -8.99 -11.50
C PRO A 464 -10.99 -8.40 -12.80
N MET A 465 -11.87 -8.10 -13.75
CA MET A 465 -11.54 -7.67 -15.13
C MET A 465 -10.51 -6.53 -15.19
N ASP A 466 -10.63 -5.52 -14.32
CA ASP A 466 -9.70 -4.37 -14.27
C ASP A 466 -8.27 -4.82 -13.94
N LEU A 467 -8.09 -5.74 -12.99
CA LEU A 467 -6.76 -6.23 -12.60
C LEU A 467 -6.12 -7.04 -13.74
N TYR A 468 -6.91 -7.86 -14.46
CA TYR A 468 -6.41 -8.59 -15.63
C TYR A 468 -5.95 -7.67 -16.76
N LEU A 469 -6.70 -6.60 -17.04
CA LEU A 469 -6.30 -5.60 -18.04
C LEU A 469 -4.93 -5.01 -17.69
N ARG A 470 -4.73 -4.62 -16.42
CA ARG A 470 -3.46 -4.07 -15.93
C ARG A 470 -2.32 -5.08 -16.02
N CYS A 471 -2.53 -6.33 -15.61
CA CYS A 471 -1.50 -7.37 -15.70
C CYS A 471 -1.00 -7.58 -17.14
N VAL A 472 -1.93 -7.68 -18.10
CA VAL A 472 -1.58 -7.86 -19.52
C VAL A 472 -0.92 -6.60 -20.09
N GLN A 473 -1.34 -5.41 -19.66
CA GLN A 473 -0.70 -4.14 -20.05
C GLN A 473 0.72 -3.99 -19.49
N ILE A 474 0.99 -4.44 -18.27
CA ILE A 474 2.34 -4.44 -17.69
C ILE A 474 3.24 -5.36 -18.52
N ILE A 475 2.79 -6.59 -18.83
CA ILE A 475 3.54 -7.51 -19.71
C ILE A 475 3.83 -6.85 -21.07
N HIS A 476 2.83 -6.18 -21.65
CA HIS A 476 2.97 -5.48 -22.93
C HIS A 476 4.04 -4.39 -22.89
N LYS A 477 4.05 -3.56 -21.83
CA LYS A 477 5.02 -2.48 -21.64
C LYS A 477 6.45 -2.98 -21.50
N LEU A 478 6.65 -4.02 -20.69
CA LEU A 478 7.94 -4.68 -20.54
C LEU A 478 8.45 -5.23 -21.89
N LEU A 479 7.58 -5.88 -22.66
CA LEU A 479 7.93 -6.36 -24.01
C LEU A 479 8.24 -5.21 -24.99
N CYS A 480 7.54 -4.08 -24.89
CA CYS A 480 7.85 -2.90 -25.70
C CYS A 480 9.24 -2.35 -25.37
N TYR A 481 9.63 -2.32 -24.10
CA TYR A 481 10.98 -1.93 -23.69
C TYR A 481 12.03 -2.92 -24.22
N GLN A 482 11.79 -4.23 -24.07
CA GLN A 482 12.69 -5.27 -24.59
C GLN A 482 12.89 -5.16 -26.10
N LYS A 483 11.81 -4.95 -26.86
CA LYS A 483 11.89 -4.67 -28.31
C LYS A 483 12.71 -3.43 -28.61
N LYS A 484 12.42 -2.31 -27.92
CA LYS A 484 13.10 -1.02 -28.14
C LYS A 484 14.61 -1.13 -27.91
N CYS A 485 15.02 -1.80 -26.84
CA CYS A 485 16.42 -1.96 -26.43
C CYS A 485 17.08 -3.24 -26.97
N ARG A 486 16.34 -4.09 -27.70
CA ARG A 486 16.77 -5.41 -28.21
C ARG A 486 17.33 -6.33 -27.12
N ILE A 487 16.68 -6.33 -25.97
CA ILE A 487 17.08 -7.12 -24.81
C ILE A 487 16.55 -8.54 -24.98
N ARG A 488 17.47 -9.51 -25.08
CA ARG A 488 17.13 -10.93 -25.22
C ARG A 488 17.04 -11.59 -23.85
N LEU A 489 15.87 -11.51 -23.24
CA LEU A 489 15.65 -12.01 -21.89
C LEU A 489 15.55 -13.54 -21.86
N HIS A 490 16.40 -14.17 -21.04
CA HIS A 490 16.31 -15.59 -20.72
C HIS A 490 15.19 -15.85 -19.71
N TYR A 491 13.98 -16.09 -20.22
CA TYR A 491 12.76 -16.30 -19.42
C TYR A 491 12.00 -17.57 -19.83
N THR A 492 11.14 -18.09 -18.95
CA THR A 492 10.24 -19.22 -19.21
C THR A 492 9.03 -18.80 -20.04
N TRP A 493 9.26 -18.30 -21.25
CA TRP A 493 8.23 -17.75 -22.14
C TRP A 493 7.03 -18.68 -22.38
N ARG A 494 7.25 -19.99 -22.40
CA ARG A 494 6.20 -21.01 -22.51
C ARG A 494 5.16 -20.93 -21.38
N GLU A 495 5.58 -20.60 -20.16
CA GLU A 495 4.65 -20.45 -19.02
C GLU A 495 3.76 -19.22 -19.22
N LEU A 496 4.31 -18.11 -19.71
CA LEU A 496 3.56 -16.91 -20.06
C LEU A 496 2.55 -17.18 -21.18
N TRP A 497 2.97 -17.80 -22.30
CA TRP A 497 2.05 -18.11 -23.40
C TRP A 497 0.93 -19.04 -22.95
N SER A 498 1.26 -20.05 -22.13
CA SER A 498 0.27 -20.96 -21.55
C SER A 498 -0.73 -20.22 -20.66
N ALA A 499 -0.28 -19.30 -19.81
CA ALA A 499 -1.15 -18.48 -18.96
C ALA A 499 -2.10 -17.61 -19.81
N LEU A 500 -1.58 -16.96 -20.86
CA LEU A 500 -2.37 -16.14 -21.79
C LEU A 500 -3.41 -16.96 -22.57
N ILE A 501 -3.05 -18.14 -23.06
CA ILE A 501 -3.99 -19.05 -23.74
C ILE A 501 -5.07 -19.54 -22.78
N ASN A 502 -4.70 -19.90 -21.55
CA ASN A 502 -5.65 -20.32 -20.52
C ASN A 502 -6.63 -19.21 -20.15
N LEU A 503 -6.16 -17.96 -20.11
CA LEU A 503 -7.03 -16.80 -19.92
C LEU A 503 -8.06 -16.68 -21.06
N LEU A 504 -7.65 -16.78 -22.33
CA LEU A 504 -8.58 -16.80 -23.46
C LEU A 504 -9.59 -17.95 -23.36
N LYS A 505 -9.11 -19.15 -23.00
CA LYS A 505 -9.97 -20.34 -22.80
C LYS A 505 -11.00 -20.12 -21.68
N PHE A 506 -10.62 -19.45 -20.60
CA PHE A 506 -11.52 -19.09 -19.51
C PHE A 506 -12.59 -18.09 -19.96
N LEU A 507 -12.20 -17.05 -20.72
CA LEU A 507 -13.15 -16.07 -21.28
C LEU A 507 -14.19 -16.75 -22.18
N LEU A 508 -13.76 -17.69 -23.04
CA LEU A 508 -14.64 -18.46 -23.91
C LEU A 508 -15.61 -19.36 -23.12
N SER A 509 -15.09 -20.05 -22.09
CA SER A 509 -15.89 -20.98 -21.30
C SER A 509 -16.96 -20.28 -20.46
N ASN A 510 -16.79 -18.97 -20.18
CA ASN A 510 -17.68 -18.16 -19.35
C ASN A 510 -18.31 -16.98 -20.11
N GLU A 511 -18.33 -17.05 -21.45
CA GLU A 511 -18.75 -15.95 -22.33
C GLU A 511 -20.07 -15.30 -21.88
N THR A 512 -21.12 -16.11 -21.71
CA THR A 512 -22.47 -15.63 -21.40
C THR A 512 -22.53 -14.81 -20.11
N THR A 513 -21.81 -15.26 -19.07
CA THR A 513 -21.80 -14.60 -17.76
C THR A 513 -20.94 -13.34 -17.79
N LEU A 514 -19.78 -13.38 -18.45
CA LEU A 514 -18.85 -12.25 -18.46
C LEU A 514 -19.32 -11.12 -19.38
N LEU A 515 -19.89 -11.43 -20.55
CA LEU A 515 -20.39 -10.41 -21.49
C LEU A 515 -21.54 -9.57 -20.93
N ALA A 516 -22.27 -10.10 -19.95
CA ALA A 516 -23.32 -9.36 -19.26
C ALA A 516 -22.77 -8.24 -18.36
N LYS A 517 -21.50 -8.34 -17.93
CA LYS A 517 -20.88 -7.40 -16.97
C LYS A 517 -19.72 -6.60 -17.58
N HIS A 518 -18.96 -7.18 -18.51
CA HIS A 518 -17.67 -6.66 -18.94
C HIS A 518 -17.47 -6.75 -20.46
N ASN A 519 -16.64 -5.85 -20.98
CA ASN A 519 -16.12 -5.93 -22.34
C ASN A 519 -14.92 -6.91 -22.40
N ILE A 520 -15.18 -8.22 -22.42
CA ILE A 520 -14.10 -9.22 -22.47
C ILE A 520 -13.22 -9.11 -23.72
N PHE A 521 -13.72 -8.50 -24.80
CA PHE A 521 -12.98 -8.33 -26.05
C PHE A 521 -11.81 -7.37 -25.92
N GLN A 522 -11.87 -6.41 -25.00
CA GLN A 522 -10.73 -5.54 -24.72
C GLN A 522 -9.55 -6.33 -24.15
N LEU A 523 -9.81 -7.24 -23.21
CA LEU A 523 -8.79 -8.12 -22.65
C LEU A 523 -8.30 -9.13 -23.69
N ALA A 524 -9.22 -9.75 -24.43
CA ALA A 524 -8.85 -10.68 -25.50
C ALA A 524 -7.98 -10.01 -26.57
N LEU A 525 -8.27 -8.76 -26.93
CA LEU A 525 -7.47 -7.98 -27.87
C LEU A 525 -6.03 -7.77 -27.36
N LEU A 526 -5.87 -7.39 -26.09
CA LEU A 526 -4.54 -7.22 -25.50
C LEU A 526 -3.75 -8.54 -25.53
N VAL A 527 -4.39 -9.66 -25.17
CA VAL A 527 -3.74 -10.98 -25.21
C VAL A 527 -3.34 -11.38 -26.63
N VAL A 528 -4.23 -11.21 -27.62
CA VAL A 528 -3.91 -11.51 -29.03
C VAL A 528 -2.80 -10.59 -29.55
N ASN A 529 -2.78 -9.32 -29.16
CA ASN A 529 -1.72 -8.39 -29.52
C ASN A 529 -0.38 -8.76 -28.89
N LEU A 530 -0.35 -9.34 -27.68
CA LEU A 530 0.90 -9.92 -27.14
C LEU A 530 1.41 -11.05 -28.03
N PHE A 531 0.54 -11.96 -28.48
CA PHE A 531 0.96 -12.99 -29.46
C PHE A 531 1.47 -12.37 -30.76
N ASN A 532 0.81 -11.34 -31.28
CA ASN A 532 1.29 -10.64 -32.47
C ASN A 532 2.62 -9.91 -32.24
N MET A 533 2.90 -9.41 -31.03
CA MET A 533 4.21 -8.87 -30.65
C MET A 533 5.31 -9.94 -30.74
N PHE A 534 5.07 -11.13 -30.20
CA PHE A 534 6.01 -12.25 -30.31
C PHE A 534 6.19 -12.71 -31.77
N ILE A 535 5.10 -12.82 -32.53
CA ILE A 535 5.13 -13.24 -33.94
C ILE A 535 5.92 -12.24 -34.79
N THR A 536 5.68 -10.94 -34.60
CA THR A 536 6.20 -9.88 -35.48
C THR A 536 7.59 -9.39 -35.09
N TYR A 537 7.89 -9.34 -33.79
CA TYR A 537 9.11 -8.72 -33.25
C TYR A 537 9.94 -9.65 -32.35
N GLY A 538 9.56 -10.92 -32.22
CA GLY A 538 10.25 -11.86 -31.32
C GLY A 538 11.75 -11.98 -31.57
N ASP A 539 12.26 -11.71 -32.77
CA ASP A 539 13.67 -11.78 -33.17
C ASP A 539 14.52 -10.73 -32.44
N THR A 540 13.85 -9.67 -31.99
CA THR A 540 14.46 -8.58 -31.24
C THR A 540 14.67 -8.90 -29.75
N PHE A 541 13.83 -9.75 -29.13
CA PHE A 541 13.85 -9.96 -27.67
C PHE A 541 13.72 -11.43 -27.19
N LEU A 542 13.37 -12.38 -28.05
CA LEU A 542 13.45 -13.80 -27.72
C LEU A 542 14.91 -14.25 -27.75
N PRO A 543 15.32 -15.16 -26.85
CA PRO A 543 16.71 -15.52 -26.67
C PRO A 543 17.27 -16.34 -27.85
N THR A 544 16.44 -17.17 -28.49
CA THR A 544 16.88 -18.11 -29.52
C THR A 544 15.82 -18.34 -30.60
N SER A 545 16.22 -18.88 -31.76
CA SER A 545 15.28 -19.37 -32.78
C SER A 545 14.40 -20.53 -32.28
N ASN A 546 14.90 -21.35 -31.35
CA ASN A 546 14.09 -22.41 -30.74
C ASN A 546 12.88 -21.84 -29.99
N SER A 547 12.99 -20.64 -29.41
CA SER A 547 11.85 -19.96 -28.78
C SER A 547 10.75 -19.61 -29.78
N TYR A 548 11.08 -19.37 -31.05
CA TYR A 548 10.09 -19.20 -32.11
C TYR A 548 9.38 -20.51 -32.47
N ASP A 549 10.15 -21.59 -32.55
CA ASP A 549 9.60 -22.94 -32.79
C ASP A 549 8.59 -23.30 -31.70
N GLU A 550 8.95 -23.07 -30.43
CA GLU A 550 8.09 -23.31 -29.27
C GLU A 550 6.82 -22.45 -29.29
N LEU A 551 6.94 -21.15 -29.62
CA LEU A 551 5.77 -20.27 -29.76
C LEU A 551 4.78 -20.79 -30.79
N TYR A 552 5.27 -21.18 -31.97
CA TYR A 552 4.43 -21.62 -33.08
C TYR A 552 3.82 -22.98 -32.79
N TYR A 553 4.61 -23.88 -32.18
CA TYR A 553 4.11 -25.13 -31.64
C TYR A 553 2.97 -24.90 -30.64
N GLU A 554 3.11 -23.98 -29.68
CA GLU A 554 2.05 -23.71 -28.70
C GLU A 554 0.77 -23.13 -29.34
N ILE A 555 0.91 -22.21 -30.31
CA ILE A 555 -0.23 -21.67 -31.08
C ILE A 555 -0.98 -22.79 -31.81
N VAL A 556 -0.23 -23.67 -32.50
CA VAL A 556 -0.79 -24.77 -33.28
C VAL A 556 -1.40 -25.83 -32.37
N ARG A 557 -0.71 -26.21 -31.29
CA ARG A 557 -1.20 -27.16 -30.28
C ARG A 557 -2.53 -26.71 -29.68
N MET A 558 -2.67 -25.42 -29.41
CA MET A 558 -3.86 -24.83 -28.79
C MET A 558 -4.79 -24.12 -29.78
N HIS A 559 -4.70 -24.44 -31.09
CA HIS A 559 -5.44 -23.74 -32.16
C HIS A 559 -6.95 -23.64 -31.90
N GLN A 560 -7.56 -24.67 -31.31
CA GLN A 560 -8.99 -24.69 -31.00
C GLN A 560 -9.44 -23.50 -30.13
N VAL A 561 -8.58 -22.99 -29.25
CA VAL A 561 -8.88 -21.79 -28.44
C VAL A 561 -9.01 -20.57 -29.35
N PHE A 562 -8.09 -20.40 -30.30
CA PHE A 562 -8.09 -19.27 -31.23
C PHE A 562 -9.21 -19.37 -32.27
N ASP A 563 -9.53 -20.58 -32.74
CA ASP A 563 -10.65 -20.80 -33.67
C ASP A 563 -12.00 -20.53 -33.00
N ASN A 564 -12.18 -21.01 -31.76
CA ASN A 564 -13.38 -20.73 -30.97
C ASN A 564 -13.50 -19.23 -30.66
N LEU A 565 -12.38 -18.56 -30.35
CA LEU A 565 -12.33 -17.12 -30.18
C LEU A 565 -12.74 -16.40 -31.47
N TYR A 566 -12.20 -16.80 -32.62
CA TYR A 566 -12.56 -16.25 -33.92
C TYR A 566 -14.06 -16.40 -34.21
N CYS A 567 -14.63 -17.58 -33.98
CA CYS A 567 -16.06 -17.83 -34.13
C CYS A 567 -16.92 -16.94 -33.22
N MET A 568 -16.52 -16.78 -31.96
CA MET A 568 -17.20 -15.91 -30.99
C MET A 568 -17.17 -14.44 -31.42
N VAL A 569 -15.99 -13.90 -31.75
CA VAL A 569 -15.84 -12.50 -32.14
C VAL A 569 -16.52 -12.20 -33.46
N LEU A 570 -16.48 -13.14 -34.42
CA LEU A 570 -17.19 -13.00 -35.69
C LEU A 570 -18.69 -12.88 -35.44
N ARG A 571 -19.28 -13.81 -34.67
CA ARG A 571 -20.70 -13.79 -34.29
C ARG A 571 -21.12 -12.47 -33.64
N VAL A 572 -20.31 -11.96 -32.72
CA VAL A 572 -20.62 -10.71 -32.01
C VAL A 572 -20.41 -9.47 -32.89
N SER A 573 -19.41 -9.50 -33.79
CA SER A 573 -19.13 -8.39 -34.72
C SER A 573 -20.16 -8.26 -35.85
N THR A 574 -20.83 -9.35 -36.22
CA THR A 574 -21.89 -9.35 -37.25
C THR A 574 -23.27 -9.01 -36.69
N ASN A 575 -23.48 -9.23 -35.39
CA ASN A 575 -24.74 -8.90 -34.72
C ASN A 575 -24.77 -7.42 -34.28
N THR A 576 -25.96 -6.84 -34.19
CA THR A 576 -26.14 -5.53 -33.55
C THR A 576 -26.04 -5.70 -32.03
N GLY A 577 -24.96 -5.21 -31.42
CA GLY A 577 -24.74 -5.30 -29.99
C GLY A 577 -23.73 -4.27 -29.49
N GLN A 578 -23.77 -3.99 -28.19
CA GLN A 578 -22.90 -3.00 -27.52
C GLN A 578 -21.41 -3.24 -27.77
N TRP A 579 -21.00 -4.49 -27.94
CA TRP A 579 -19.60 -4.89 -28.06
C TRP A 579 -19.11 -5.11 -29.50
N LYS A 580 -19.91 -4.73 -30.50
CA LYS A 580 -19.64 -4.99 -31.93
C LYS A 580 -18.25 -4.50 -32.38
N GLU A 581 -17.91 -3.25 -32.06
CA GLU A 581 -16.64 -2.65 -32.47
C GLU A 581 -15.43 -3.30 -31.78
N ALA A 582 -15.55 -3.59 -30.47
CA ALA A 582 -14.50 -4.25 -29.71
C ALA A 582 -14.24 -5.66 -30.25
N ALA A 583 -15.29 -6.43 -30.54
CA ALA A 583 -15.18 -7.74 -31.16
C ALA A 583 -14.54 -7.67 -32.55
N SER A 584 -14.93 -6.68 -33.37
CA SER A 584 -14.33 -6.49 -34.70
C SER A 584 -12.82 -6.25 -34.64
N LYS A 585 -12.31 -5.49 -33.67
CA LYS A 585 -10.87 -5.30 -33.48
C LYS A 585 -10.14 -6.62 -33.21
N VAL A 586 -10.71 -7.50 -32.38
CA VAL A 586 -10.15 -8.83 -32.12
C VAL A 586 -10.14 -9.70 -33.38
N THR A 587 -11.21 -9.65 -34.19
CA THR A 587 -11.27 -10.36 -35.47
C THR A 587 -10.09 -10.00 -36.38
N HIS A 588 -9.75 -8.72 -36.47
CA HIS A 588 -8.62 -8.25 -37.27
C HIS A 588 -7.26 -8.65 -36.66
N ALA A 589 -7.13 -8.60 -35.33
CA ALA A 589 -5.89 -8.98 -34.64
C ALA A 589 -5.56 -10.47 -34.81
N LEU A 590 -6.57 -11.34 -34.96
CA LEU A 590 -6.40 -12.80 -35.11
C LEU A 590 -5.84 -13.23 -36.47
N VAL A 591 -5.68 -12.34 -37.45
CA VAL A 591 -5.29 -12.68 -38.84
C VAL A 591 -4.00 -13.51 -38.89
N ASN A 592 -2.94 -13.11 -38.18
CA ASN A 592 -1.66 -13.83 -38.22
C ASN A 592 -1.71 -15.16 -37.48
N VAL A 593 -2.35 -15.20 -36.31
CA VAL A 593 -2.53 -16.44 -35.55
C VAL A 593 -3.27 -17.48 -36.40
N ARG A 594 -4.32 -17.07 -37.11
CA ARG A 594 -5.06 -17.95 -38.03
C ARG A 594 -4.25 -18.36 -39.25
N ALA A 595 -3.43 -17.47 -39.79
CA ALA A 595 -2.54 -17.80 -40.91
C ALA A 595 -1.53 -18.90 -40.50
N ILE A 596 -0.96 -18.81 -39.29
CA ILE A 596 -0.07 -19.84 -38.72
C ILE A 596 -0.81 -21.17 -38.59
N VAL A 597 -1.99 -21.17 -37.93
CA VAL A 597 -2.79 -22.39 -37.74
C VAL A 597 -3.14 -23.05 -39.07
N ASN A 598 -3.67 -22.29 -40.04
CA ASN A 598 -4.09 -22.81 -41.33
C ASN A 598 -2.91 -23.28 -42.21
N HIS A 599 -1.70 -22.78 -41.97
CA HIS A 599 -0.49 -23.20 -42.67
C HIS A 599 0.07 -24.51 -42.13
N PHE A 600 0.17 -24.64 -40.80
CA PHE A 600 0.84 -25.79 -40.17
C PHE A 600 -0.09 -26.98 -39.94
N ASN A 601 -1.38 -26.79 -39.63
CA ASN A 601 -2.29 -27.92 -39.38
C ASN A 601 -2.35 -28.92 -40.55
N PRO A 602 -2.59 -28.50 -41.81
CA PRO A 602 -2.60 -29.44 -42.94
C PRO A 602 -1.27 -30.15 -43.16
N LYS A 603 -0.15 -29.48 -42.87
CA LYS A 603 1.20 -30.05 -43.00
C LYS A 603 1.49 -31.09 -41.92
N ILE A 604 1.03 -30.84 -40.70
CA ILE A 604 1.11 -31.79 -39.59
C ILE A 604 0.24 -33.01 -39.89
N GLU A 605 -0.99 -32.81 -40.35
CA GLU A 605 -1.88 -33.90 -40.77
C GLU A 605 -1.28 -34.72 -41.92
N SER A 606 -0.67 -34.07 -42.91
CA SER A 606 0.03 -34.74 -44.00
C SER A 606 1.25 -35.53 -43.51
N TYR A 607 2.07 -34.97 -42.63
CA TYR A 607 3.20 -35.69 -42.02
C TYR A 607 2.72 -36.90 -41.21
N ALA A 608 1.63 -36.76 -40.46
CA ALA A 608 1.03 -37.86 -39.69
C ALA A 608 0.58 -39.00 -40.62
N ALA A 609 -0.10 -38.65 -41.71
CA ALA A 609 -0.61 -39.60 -42.69
C ALA A 609 0.51 -40.34 -43.44
N VAL A 610 1.56 -39.62 -43.86
CA VAL A 610 2.72 -40.18 -44.56
C VAL A 610 3.53 -41.12 -43.66
N ASN A 611 3.69 -40.78 -42.38
CA ASN A 611 4.43 -41.60 -41.43
C ASN A 611 3.57 -42.66 -40.72
N HIS A 612 2.27 -42.73 -41.03
CA HIS A 612 1.29 -43.62 -40.38
C HIS A 612 1.25 -43.47 -38.85
N ILE A 613 1.37 -42.23 -38.35
CA ILE A 613 1.40 -41.89 -36.93
C ILE A 613 0.04 -41.32 -36.51
N SER A 614 -0.62 -41.96 -35.54
CA SER A 614 -1.94 -41.50 -35.04
C SER A 614 -1.85 -40.29 -34.09
N GLN A 615 -0.74 -40.12 -33.38
CA GLN A 615 -0.46 -38.99 -32.48
C GLN A 615 1.01 -38.60 -32.58
N LEU A 616 1.29 -37.37 -33.02
CA LEU A 616 2.68 -36.87 -33.09
C LEU A 616 3.20 -36.50 -31.70
N SER A 617 4.51 -36.69 -31.48
CA SER A 617 5.21 -36.11 -30.34
C SER A 617 5.48 -34.62 -30.52
N GLU A 618 5.85 -33.93 -29.43
CA GLU A 618 6.24 -32.52 -29.46
C GLU A 618 7.40 -32.27 -30.43
N GLU A 619 8.45 -33.10 -30.39
CA GLU A 619 9.60 -32.97 -31.30
C GLU A 619 9.22 -33.18 -32.77
N GLN A 620 8.29 -34.09 -33.07
CA GLN A 620 7.84 -34.33 -34.45
C GLN A 620 7.06 -33.14 -35.00
N VAL A 621 6.21 -32.51 -34.18
CA VAL A 621 5.51 -31.29 -34.60
C VAL A 621 6.51 -30.14 -34.80
N LEU A 622 7.49 -30.00 -33.91
CA LEU A 622 8.56 -29.00 -34.04
C LEU A 622 9.40 -29.21 -35.30
N GLU A 623 9.67 -30.46 -35.70
CA GLU A 623 10.35 -30.79 -36.96
C GLU A 623 9.55 -30.29 -38.18
N VAL A 624 8.23 -30.52 -38.18
CA VAL A 624 7.34 -30.01 -39.23
C VAL A 624 7.36 -28.48 -39.25
N VAL A 625 7.30 -27.83 -38.09
CA VAL A 625 7.34 -26.35 -38.00
C VAL A 625 8.64 -25.80 -38.59
N ARG A 626 9.80 -26.33 -38.15
CA ARG A 626 11.14 -25.91 -38.61
C ARG A 626 11.32 -26.06 -40.12
N SER A 627 10.78 -27.12 -40.70
CA SER A 627 10.95 -27.42 -42.13
C SER A 627 10.04 -26.62 -43.06
N ASN A 628 9.17 -25.75 -42.52
CA ASN A 628 8.06 -25.16 -43.27
C ASN A 628 7.85 -23.65 -43.03
N TYR A 629 8.84 -22.96 -42.45
CA TYR A 629 8.81 -21.51 -42.25
C TYR A 629 8.84 -20.70 -43.55
N ASP A 630 9.58 -21.18 -44.55
CA ASP A 630 9.82 -20.53 -45.85
C ASP A 630 8.55 -20.20 -46.65
N THR A 631 7.51 -21.01 -46.47
CA THR A 631 6.24 -20.91 -47.18
C THR A 631 5.16 -20.18 -46.38
N LEU A 632 5.43 -19.80 -45.13
CA LEU A 632 4.48 -19.08 -44.29
C LEU A 632 4.47 -17.59 -44.64
N THR A 633 3.29 -17.07 -45.00
CA THR A 633 3.10 -15.63 -45.24
C THR A 633 2.27 -15.00 -44.14
N LEU A 634 2.81 -13.98 -43.47
CA LEU A 634 2.15 -13.25 -42.39
C LEU A 634 1.91 -11.79 -42.79
N LYS A 635 0.86 -11.18 -42.25
CA LYS A 635 0.58 -9.76 -42.43
C LYS A 635 1.40 -8.95 -41.43
N LEU A 636 2.11 -7.93 -41.89
CA LEU A 636 2.74 -6.97 -40.99
C LEU A 636 1.66 -6.18 -40.23
N GLN A 637 1.74 -6.19 -38.90
CA GLN A 637 0.83 -5.43 -38.05
C GLN A 637 1.59 -4.25 -37.43
N ASP A 638 1.15 -3.05 -37.77
CA ASP A 638 1.72 -1.81 -37.25
C ASP A 638 1.14 -1.44 -35.87
N GLY A 639 1.91 -0.68 -35.09
CA GLY A 639 1.44 -0.10 -33.82
C GLY A 639 1.30 -1.09 -32.66
N LEU A 640 1.76 -2.34 -32.82
CA LEU A 640 1.74 -3.34 -31.74
C LEU A 640 2.60 -2.95 -30.53
N ASP A 641 3.61 -2.10 -30.70
CA ASP A 641 4.49 -1.57 -29.66
C ASP A 641 4.02 -0.23 -29.08
N GLN A 642 2.85 0.24 -29.51
CA GLN A 642 2.23 1.45 -28.99
C GLN A 642 1.27 1.10 -27.87
N PHE A 643 1.35 1.85 -26.78
CA PHE A 643 0.42 1.77 -25.67
C PHE A 643 0.08 3.17 -25.18
N GLU A 644 -1.10 3.29 -24.57
CA GLU A 644 -1.49 4.51 -23.89
C GLU A 644 -0.71 4.64 -22.58
N ARG A 645 -0.01 5.77 -22.41
CA ARG A 645 0.70 6.10 -21.17
C ARG A 645 -0.28 6.18 -20.01
N TYR A 646 0.19 5.82 -18.83
CA TYR A 646 -0.59 5.95 -17.61
C TYR A 646 -0.97 7.40 -17.38
N SER A 647 -2.25 7.63 -17.11
CA SER A 647 -2.78 8.93 -16.76
C SER A 647 -3.79 8.73 -15.63
N GLU A 648 -3.49 9.32 -14.48
CA GLU A 648 -4.36 9.28 -13.31
C GLU A 648 -5.74 9.90 -13.62
N GLN A 649 -5.77 11.03 -14.36
CA GLN A 649 -7.00 11.61 -14.86
C GLN A 649 -7.28 11.26 -16.32
N PRO A 650 -8.54 10.97 -16.70
CA PRO A 650 -9.74 10.87 -15.85
C PRO A 650 -9.96 9.48 -15.23
N LYS A 651 -9.10 8.49 -15.52
CA LYS A 651 -9.39 7.06 -15.33
C LYS A 651 -9.38 6.60 -13.87
N GLU A 652 -8.47 7.13 -13.05
CA GLU A 652 -8.24 6.67 -11.67
C GLU A 652 -8.76 7.66 -10.62
N ALA A 653 -9.23 8.85 -11.03
CA ALA A 653 -9.63 9.92 -10.12
C ALA A 653 -10.69 9.49 -9.09
N ALA A 654 -11.68 8.69 -9.50
CA ALA A 654 -12.70 8.18 -8.59
C ALA A 654 -12.13 7.16 -7.59
N PHE A 655 -11.22 6.30 -8.05
CA PHE A 655 -10.55 5.31 -7.20
C PHE A 655 -9.69 5.99 -6.11
N PHE A 656 -8.84 6.95 -6.50
CA PHE A 656 -8.01 7.66 -5.54
C PHE A 656 -8.82 8.53 -4.56
N LYS A 657 -9.91 9.15 -4.99
CA LYS A 657 -10.82 9.88 -4.07
C LYS A 657 -11.35 8.97 -2.97
N GLU A 658 -11.77 7.76 -3.33
CA GLU A 658 -12.31 6.79 -2.38
C GLU A 658 -11.21 6.18 -1.50
N LEU A 659 -10.05 5.86 -2.08
CA LEU A 659 -8.87 5.37 -1.35
C LEU A 659 -8.40 6.38 -0.29
N VAL A 660 -8.25 7.65 -0.67
CA VAL A 660 -7.82 8.72 0.25
C VAL A 660 -8.85 8.94 1.36
N ARG A 661 -10.15 8.80 1.05
CA ARG A 661 -11.23 8.83 2.06
C ARG A 661 -11.08 7.68 3.07
N SER A 662 -10.84 6.46 2.59
CA SER A 662 -10.58 5.28 3.43
C SER A 662 -9.34 5.48 4.33
N ILE A 663 -8.23 5.94 3.74
CA ILE A 663 -6.98 6.22 4.47
C ILE A 663 -7.19 7.31 5.52
N SER A 664 -7.85 8.42 5.18
CA SER A 664 -8.16 9.51 6.12
C SER A 664 -8.92 9.00 7.34
N LEU A 665 -9.94 8.16 7.13
CA LEU A 665 -10.70 7.53 8.21
C LEU A 665 -9.86 6.57 9.06
N ASN A 666 -9.00 5.77 8.42
CA ASN A 666 -8.13 4.82 9.11
C ASN A 666 -7.09 5.55 9.97
N VAL A 667 -6.40 6.54 9.39
CA VAL A 667 -5.44 7.40 10.09
C VAL A 667 -6.09 8.06 11.28
N ARG A 668 -7.26 8.71 11.10
CA ARG A 668 -7.99 9.38 12.19
C ARG A 668 -8.29 8.45 13.36
N LYS A 669 -8.69 7.20 13.10
CA LYS A 669 -8.95 6.18 14.14
C LYS A 669 -7.69 5.73 14.86
N ASN A 670 -6.57 5.67 14.15
CA ASN A 670 -5.31 5.13 14.67
C ASN A 670 -4.38 6.17 15.29
N VAL A 671 -4.64 7.48 15.11
CA VAL A 671 -3.90 8.50 15.85
C VAL A 671 -4.17 8.32 17.35
N SER A 672 -3.22 7.77 18.10
CA SER A 672 -3.32 7.61 19.56
C SER A 672 -2.65 8.78 20.28
N LEU A 673 -3.43 9.54 21.06
CA LEU A 673 -2.93 10.61 21.93
C LEU A 673 -2.52 10.11 23.33
N ASN A 674 -2.96 8.91 23.71
CA ASN A 674 -2.72 8.32 25.03
C ASN A 674 -1.31 7.72 25.19
N THR A 675 -0.52 7.68 24.12
CA THR A 675 0.82 7.06 24.08
C THR A 675 1.90 7.87 24.77
N LEU A 676 1.63 9.12 25.16
CA LEU A 676 2.55 9.95 25.94
C LEU A 676 2.14 9.90 27.41
N SER A 677 2.61 8.87 28.12
CA SER A 677 2.50 8.90 29.58
C SER A 677 3.30 10.10 30.09
N GLN A 678 2.70 10.87 30.99
CA GLN A 678 3.34 12.04 31.57
C GLN A 678 4.69 11.68 32.22
N ASP A 679 4.85 10.43 32.66
CA ASP A 679 6.09 9.86 33.20
C ASP A 679 7.22 9.73 32.16
N VAL A 680 6.89 9.37 30.91
CA VAL A 680 7.89 9.32 29.82
C VAL A 680 8.35 10.73 29.45
N LEU A 681 7.41 11.68 29.36
CA LEU A 681 7.71 13.08 29.10
C LEU A 681 8.56 13.71 30.21
N LEU A 682 8.19 13.49 31.48
CA LEU A 682 8.97 13.98 32.62
C LEU A 682 10.37 13.36 32.65
N LYS A 683 10.52 12.10 32.26
CA LYS A 683 11.81 11.43 32.16
C LYS A 683 12.67 11.99 31.02
N GLU A 684 12.09 12.23 29.84
CA GLU A 684 12.80 12.85 28.71
C GLU A 684 13.23 14.29 29.02
N PHE A 685 12.34 15.10 29.60
CA PHE A 685 12.68 16.49 29.96
C PHE A 685 13.74 16.54 31.07
N SER A 686 13.79 15.55 31.96
CA SER A 686 14.84 15.44 32.98
C SER A 686 16.22 15.08 32.41
N THR A 687 16.28 14.48 31.21
CA THR A 687 17.53 14.13 30.52
C THR A 687 18.02 15.19 29.54
N ILE A 688 17.20 16.18 29.20
CA ILE A 688 17.51 17.30 28.29
C ILE A 688 17.93 18.58 29.07
N SER A 689 17.85 18.53 30.41
CA SER A 689 18.39 19.56 31.32
C SER A 689 19.83 19.27 31.68
#